data_AF-A0A7K0QG49-F1
#
_entry.id   AF-A0A7K0QG49-F1
#
_cell.length_a   1.000
_cell.length_b   1.000
_cell.length_c   1.000
_cell.angle_alpha   90.00
_cell.angle_beta   90.00
_cell.angle_gamma   90.00
#
_symmetry.space_group_name_H-M   'P 1'
#
loop_
_entity.id
_entity.type
_entity.pdbx_description
1 polymer ?
#
loop_
_entity_poly.entity_id
_entity_poly.type
_entity_poly.pdbx_seq_one_letter_code
_entity_poly.pdbx_strand_id
1 'polypeptide(L)'
;MGFNNPDVPWTELEAILSDRGRDGRAPGSASWNAGGDGPAMGRKRQPYAPPPEPDTKPLARPGAGTVPYAELHCHSNFSFLDGASHPEQLAEEAARLGLEALALTDHDGFYGVVRFAEAARAVGLPTVFGAEIGLTAQDRTVRSEAETQHQVDTGMVSDAHTPDPHGEHLVVLAEGPNGYARLARALSLGHLAGEKGAPRFAFDDVADAMAGHGWVLTGCRKGRVPAALVREGPSAAARELRRLVEAFGRDRVLVELWDHGDPMDTVRNDALAELAARHDVGCIATNNVHYATPAQRKLATAVAAVRARRSLDDLDPWLPATSSAHLRSGAEQARRFLRYPGVVALAAEVGRAAAFDLSLVAPKLPPYPCPAGPADSAGERRPLDEMAYLRQLAEAGGRRRYGDRPAAHEDLSLRSRAWRTIDHELQVIDGLGFAGYFLVVWDIVEFCNRANIFCQGRGSAANSAVCYALGITKADAVSLGLLFERFLSPERDGPPDIDLDIESGRREEVIQYVYQRYGRHHTAQVANVITYRARSSVRDMAKALGYATGQQDAWGKQVDAWGKVATTAAQPEHEIPAGVLELAAEIEDAPRHLGIHSGGMVICDRPVIEVCPVEWGRMRDRSVLQWDKDDCAAAGLVKFDLLGLGMLTALHHAVDLIREHRGYELDLATIPQEDDVYAMLCRADTVGVFQIESRAQMATLPRLKPRRFYDLVVEVALIRPGPIQGGSVHPYIRRRNGQEPVTYLHPLLENSLGKTLGVPLFQEQLMQMAIDVAGFTPSEADQLRQAMGSKRSRARMEQLKERLFAGMRERGITQDIAEEIFMKMAAFANYGFPESHSVSFSYLVYSSAWIKFHEPAAFCAALLNAQPMGFWSPHSLCQDARRHGVVVLSPDLNASAAQAVLEPSAQSIGGMAVRLGVSSVRGLGLELARVIEAGRPYTSLEHLVR
;
A
#
# COMPACT_ATOMS: atom_id res chain seq x y z
N MET A 1 -14.87 -6.15 -23.99
CA MET A 1 -13.93 -7.23 -24.30
C MET A 1 -13.22 -6.85 -25.58
N GLY A 2 -11.91 -6.64 -25.53
CA GLY A 2 -11.06 -6.42 -26.69
C GLY A 2 -9.67 -6.91 -26.32
N PHE A 3 -9.26 -8.02 -26.91
CA PHE A 3 -7.90 -8.54 -26.80
C PHE A 3 -7.09 -7.86 -27.92
N ASN A 4 -6.07 -7.07 -27.57
CA ASN A 4 -5.09 -6.65 -28.57
C ASN A 4 -4.11 -7.82 -28.78
N ASN A 5 -4.20 -8.48 -29.92
CA ASN A 5 -3.15 -9.37 -30.41
C ASN A 5 -2.00 -8.53 -31.01
N PRO A 6 -0.74 -8.93 -30.86
CA PRO A 6 0.37 -8.36 -31.61
C PRO A 6 0.32 -8.75 -33.11
N ASP A 7 0.93 -7.93 -33.97
CA ASP A 7 1.16 -8.20 -35.42
C ASP A 7 2.28 -9.26 -35.65
N VAL A 8 2.25 -10.36 -34.88
CA VAL A 8 3.13 -11.51 -35.09
C VAL A 8 2.23 -12.74 -35.30
N PRO A 9 2.34 -13.44 -36.44
CA PRO A 9 1.56 -14.65 -36.69
C PRO A 9 1.77 -15.69 -35.57
N TRP A 10 0.67 -16.28 -35.08
CA TRP A 10 0.65 -17.28 -34.00
C TRP A 10 1.68 -18.42 -34.19
N THR A 11 1.89 -18.85 -35.43
CA THR A 11 2.85 -19.89 -35.81
C THR A 11 4.31 -19.53 -35.52
N GLU A 12 4.66 -18.24 -35.55
CA GLU A 12 6.03 -17.75 -35.36
C GLU A 12 6.39 -17.65 -33.87
N LEU A 13 5.43 -17.29 -33.03
CA LEU A 13 5.61 -17.22 -31.57
C LEU A 13 5.62 -18.63 -30.92
N GLU A 14 4.83 -19.57 -31.46
CA GLU A 14 4.78 -20.98 -31.02
C GLU A 14 6.11 -21.71 -31.29
N ALA A 15 6.77 -21.43 -32.41
CA ALA A 15 8.04 -22.03 -32.81
C ALA A 15 9.22 -21.63 -31.89
N ILE A 16 9.20 -20.43 -31.31
CA ILE A 16 10.26 -19.94 -30.40
C ILE A 16 10.20 -20.62 -29.02
N LEU A 17 9.02 -21.08 -28.60
CA LEU A 17 8.74 -21.54 -27.23
C LEU A 17 8.60 -23.06 -27.10
N SER A 18 8.34 -23.75 -28.21
CA SER A 18 8.52 -25.19 -28.33
C SER A 18 9.84 -25.44 -29.05
N ASP A 19 10.69 -26.36 -28.59
CA ASP A 19 12.07 -26.60 -29.07
C ASP A 19 12.19 -26.97 -30.59
N ARG A 20 11.77 -26.11 -31.52
CA ARG A 20 11.71 -26.32 -32.97
C ARG A 20 12.17 -25.08 -33.75
N GLY A 21 13.37 -25.16 -34.32
CA GLY A 21 13.74 -24.62 -35.64
C GLY A 21 13.78 -23.09 -35.82
N ARG A 22 14.98 -22.55 -36.11
CA ARG A 22 15.33 -21.13 -36.29
C ARG A 22 14.87 -20.47 -37.60
N ASP A 23 14.56 -19.18 -37.51
CA ASP A 23 14.99 -18.11 -38.41
C ASP A 23 14.97 -16.74 -37.70
N GLY A 24 16.12 -16.07 -37.65
CA GLY A 24 16.38 -14.98 -36.70
C GLY A 24 15.82 -13.62 -37.11
N ARG A 25 15.05 -13.00 -36.21
CA ARG A 25 14.85 -11.54 -36.05
C ARG A 25 14.57 -11.20 -34.57
N ALA A 26 15.21 -10.14 -34.06
CA ALA A 26 15.13 -9.71 -32.65
C ALA A 26 13.90 -8.80 -32.38
N PRO A 27 13.18 -8.92 -31.24
CA PRO A 27 12.08 -8.01 -30.91
C PRO A 27 12.44 -6.99 -29.82
N GLY A 28 12.23 -5.71 -30.13
CA GLY A 28 12.14 -4.58 -29.20
C GLY A 28 11.11 -3.57 -29.72
N SER A 29 9.97 -3.41 -29.05
CA SER A 29 9.01 -2.32 -29.30
C SER A 29 8.29 -1.90 -28.02
N ALA A 30 7.68 -0.73 -28.01
CA ALA A 30 7.32 0.04 -26.81
C ALA A 30 5.91 -0.21 -26.22
N SER A 31 5.09 -1.11 -26.78
CA SER A 31 3.70 -1.37 -26.34
C SER A 31 3.55 -2.45 -25.26
N TRP A 32 4.64 -2.94 -24.68
CA TRP A 32 4.70 -4.14 -23.83
C TRP A 32 4.38 -3.94 -22.33
N ASN A 33 3.71 -2.85 -21.93
CA ASN A 33 3.67 -2.46 -20.52
C ASN A 33 2.32 -1.87 -20.06
N ALA A 34 1.29 -2.70 -19.85
CA ALA A 34 0.13 -2.31 -19.04
C ALA A 34 -0.50 -3.50 -18.33
N GLY A 35 -0.56 -3.45 -16.99
CA GLY A 35 -1.41 -4.32 -16.17
C GLY A 35 -0.67 -5.13 -15.10
N GLY A 36 -0.94 -4.84 -13.81
CA GLY A 36 -0.63 -5.76 -12.72
C GLY A 36 -0.59 -5.18 -11.30
N ASP A 37 -1.70 -4.63 -10.79
CA ASP A 37 -1.90 -4.39 -9.34
C ASP A 37 -2.35 -5.68 -8.64
N GLY A 38 -1.56 -6.76 -8.80
CA GLY A 38 -1.76 -8.00 -8.04
C GLY A 38 -0.90 -7.99 -6.76
N PRO A 39 -1.35 -8.58 -5.64
CA PRO A 39 -0.58 -8.60 -4.38
C PRO A 39 0.79 -9.27 -4.50
N ALA A 40 1.03 -10.07 -5.55
CA ALA A 40 2.32 -10.71 -5.83
C ALA A 40 3.28 -9.86 -6.69
N MET A 41 2.84 -8.73 -7.24
CA MET A 41 3.68 -7.80 -8.00
C MET A 41 3.53 -6.39 -7.45
N GLY A 42 4.03 -6.17 -6.24
CA GLY A 42 4.29 -4.81 -5.77
C GLY A 42 5.42 -4.21 -6.59
N ARG A 43 5.12 -3.28 -7.49
CA ARG A 43 6.14 -2.37 -8.02
C ARG A 43 6.57 -1.47 -6.86
N LYS A 44 7.67 -1.79 -6.18
CA LYS A 44 8.31 -0.84 -5.28
C LYS A 44 8.59 0.45 -6.07
N ARG A 45 8.14 1.60 -5.55
CA ARG A 45 8.56 2.90 -6.11
C ARG A 45 10.09 2.91 -6.14
N GLN A 46 10.63 3.19 -7.33
CA GLN A 46 12.08 3.30 -7.48
C GLN A 46 12.54 4.61 -6.83
N PRO A 47 13.80 4.68 -6.35
CA PRO A 47 14.37 5.94 -5.92
C PRO A 47 14.20 7.01 -7.01
N TYR A 48 13.88 8.23 -6.58
CA TYR A 48 13.71 9.33 -7.51
C TYR A 48 14.97 9.54 -8.35
N ALA A 49 14.78 9.69 -9.66
CA ALA A 49 15.85 10.05 -10.58
C ALA A 49 15.39 11.27 -11.38
N PRO A 50 16.14 12.38 -11.33
CA PRO A 50 15.75 13.59 -12.07
C PRO A 50 15.70 13.27 -13.58
N PRO A 51 14.83 13.95 -14.36
CA PRO A 51 14.82 13.84 -15.80
C PRO A 51 16.18 14.26 -16.38
N PRO A 52 16.63 13.64 -17.49
CA PRO A 52 17.87 14.04 -18.14
C PRO A 52 17.76 15.51 -18.58
N GLU A 53 18.74 16.33 -18.20
CA GLU A 53 18.77 17.77 -18.51
C GLU A 53 18.57 18.01 -20.02
N PRO A 54 17.66 18.90 -20.45
CA PRO A 54 17.60 19.35 -21.82
C PRO A 54 18.73 20.36 -22.10
N ASP A 55 19.90 19.90 -22.58
CA ASP A 55 21.02 20.69 -23.17
C ASP A 55 21.44 22.03 -22.49
N THR A 56 20.96 22.29 -21.27
CA THR A 56 21.33 23.44 -20.45
C THR A 56 22.44 23.01 -19.50
N LYS A 57 23.51 23.81 -19.43
CA LYS A 57 24.71 23.61 -18.63
C LYS A 57 24.44 22.89 -17.29
N PRO A 58 25.34 21.97 -16.88
CA PRO A 58 25.17 21.19 -15.64
C PRO A 58 24.79 22.11 -14.49
N LEU A 59 23.78 21.71 -13.70
CA LEU A 59 23.37 22.35 -12.43
C LEU A 59 24.60 22.74 -11.61
N ALA A 60 25.09 23.96 -11.81
CA ALA A 60 26.24 24.47 -11.11
C ALA A 60 25.78 24.73 -9.68
N ARG A 61 26.47 24.14 -8.69
CA ARG A 61 26.38 24.56 -7.28
C ARG A 61 26.35 26.09 -7.22
N PRO A 62 25.55 26.72 -6.33
CA PRO A 62 25.39 28.16 -6.28
C PRO A 62 26.74 28.84 -6.34
N GLY A 63 27.05 29.43 -7.50
CA GLY A 63 28.24 30.22 -7.69
C GLY A 63 28.14 31.49 -6.86
N ALA A 64 29.27 32.16 -6.65
CA ALA A 64 29.45 33.38 -5.86
C ALA A 64 28.69 34.64 -6.37
N GLY A 65 27.54 34.48 -7.04
CA GLY A 65 26.69 35.55 -7.57
C GLY A 65 25.18 35.27 -7.53
N THR A 66 24.72 34.25 -6.79
CA THR A 66 23.28 34.05 -6.51
C THR A 66 22.89 34.84 -5.26
N VAL A 67 21.69 35.43 -5.25
CA VAL A 67 21.16 36.10 -4.05
C VAL A 67 20.65 35.02 -3.09
N PRO A 68 21.22 34.89 -1.87
CA PRO A 68 20.78 33.90 -0.89
C PRO A 68 19.28 34.01 -0.59
N TYR A 69 18.54 32.93 -0.80
CA TYR A 69 17.13 32.84 -0.47
C TYR A 69 16.72 31.40 -0.18
N ALA A 70 15.81 31.23 0.76
CA ALA A 70 15.08 29.99 0.99
C ALA A 70 13.59 30.29 1.03
N GLU A 71 12.79 29.46 0.36
CA GLU A 71 11.34 29.57 0.44
C GLU A 71 10.85 28.77 1.67
N LEU A 72 10.17 29.45 2.59
CA LEU A 72 9.78 28.88 3.88
C LEU A 72 8.27 28.63 4.02
N HIS A 73 7.49 28.89 2.98
CA HIS A 73 6.04 28.65 2.94
C HIS A 73 5.64 28.12 1.56
N CYS A 74 5.46 26.80 1.45
CA CYS A 74 5.23 26.12 0.18
C CYS A 74 4.33 24.88 0.33
N HIS A 75 3.34 24.78 -0.54
CA HIS A 75 2.36 23.71 -0.60
C HIS A 75 2.59 22.86 -1.85
N SER A 76 2.59 21.54 -1.65
CA SER A 76 2.53 20.58 -2.74
C SER A 76 1.09 20.17 -3.04
N ASN A 77 0.88 19.37 -4.08
CA ASN A 77 -0.43 18.78 -4.37
C ASN A 77 -0.93 17.81 -3.29
N PHE A 78 -0.13 17.51 -2.26
CA PHE A 78 -0.59 16.82 -1.06
C PHE A 78 -1.34 17.73 -0.08
N SER A 79 -1.25 19.05 -0.23
CA SER A 79 -2.33 19.95 0.18
C SER A 79 -3.51 19.73 -0.77
N PHE A 80 -4.31 18.70 -0.47
CA PHE A 80 -5.26 18.13 -1.42
C PHE A 80 -6.22 19.18 -1.99
N LEU A 81 -6.27 19.24 -3.32
CA LEU A 81 -7.09 20.16 -4.08
C LEU A 81 -6.78 21.65 -3.81
N ASP A 82 -5.54 21.96 -3.45
CA ASP A 82 -5.06 23.32 -3.22
C ASP A 82 -3.72 23.56 -3.93
N GLY A 83 -2.67 22.81 -3.55
CA GLY A 83 -1.40 22.82 -4.29
C GLY A 83 -1.52 22.10 -5.64
N ALA A 84 -0.79 22.58 -6.65
CA ALA A 84 -0.86 22.05 -8.01
C ALA A 84 0.41 21.33 -8.50
N SER A 85 1.48 21.32 -7.68
CA SER A 85 2.75 20.73 -8.06
C SER A 85 3.14 19.57 -7.17
N HIS A 86 3.73 18.55 -7.79
CA HIS A 86 4.31 17.44 -7.06
C HIS A 86 5.51 17.91 -6.22
N PRO A 87 5.78 17.29 -5.05
CA PRO A 87 6.99 17.55 -4.27
C PRO A 87 8.28 17.50 -5.10
N GLU A 88 8.35 16.57 -6.05
CA GLU A 88 9.45 16.39 -6.98
C GLU A 88 9.67 17.63 -7.87
N GLN A 89 8.59 18.16 -8.45
CA GLN A 89 8.64 19.36 -9.30
C GLN A 89 9.08 20.60 -8.51
N LEU A 90 8.64 20.71 -7.25
CA LEU A 90 9.03 21.81 -6.37
C LEU A 90 10.52 21.75 -6.03
N ALA A 91 11.04 20.56 -5.71
CA ALA A 91 12.47 20.37 -5.43
C ALA A 91 13.36 20.68 -6.64
N GLU A 92 12.96 20.23 -7.83
CA GLU A 92 13.67 20.52 -9.08
C GLU A 92 13.71 22.00 -9.41
N GLU A 93 12.56 22.67 -9.31
CA GLU A 93 12.46 24.09 -9.60
C GLU A 93 13.22 24.94 -8.57
N ALA A 94 13.18 24.57 -7.29
CA ALA A 94 13.98 25.20 -6.25
C ALA A 94 15.49 25.08 -6.51
N ALA A 95 15.96 23.89 -6.91
CA ALA A 95 17.34 23.69 -7.30
C ALA A 95 17.72 24.52 -8.55
N ARG A 96 16.84 24.56 -9.56
CA ARG A 96 17.04 25.38 -10.78
C ARG A 96 17.13 26.87 -10.48
N LEU A 97 16.34 27.36 -9.52
CA LEU A 97 16.32 28.75 -9.06
C LEU A 97 17.49 29.10 -8.13
N GLY A 98 18.26 28.10 -7.68
CA GLY A 98 19.40 28.28 -6.77
C GLY A 98 18.98 28.59 -5.33
N LEU A 99 17.85 28.04 -4.87
CA LEU A 99 17.42 28.18 -3.48
C LEU A 99 18.38 27.45 -2.53
N GLU A 100 18.65 28.05 -1.38
CA GLU A 100 19.52 27.45 -0.36
C GLU A 100 18.80 26.48 0.57
N ALA A 101 17.48 26.58 0.66
CA ALA A 101 16.60 25.58 1.27
C ALA A 101 15.17 25.76 0.75
N LEU A 102 14.35 24.71 0.89
CA LEU A 102 12.92 24.77 0.66
C LEU A 102 12.20 24.13 1.87
N ALA A 103 11.21 24.83 2.42
CA ALA A 103 10.29 24.25 3.38
C ALA A 103 9.07 23.67 2.66
N LEU A 104 8.67 22.46 3.00
CA LEU A 104 7.35 21.94 2.64
C LEU A 104 6.40 22.11 3.84
N THR A 105 5.33 22.88 3.64
CA THR A 105 4.36 23.28 4.67
C THR A 105 2.94 22.94 4.24
N ASP A 106 2.72 21.68 3.85
CA ASP A 106 1.39 21.22 3.46
C ASP A 106 0.35 21.45 4.59
N HIS A 107 -0.92 21.60 4.20
CA HIS A 107 -1.99 21.85 5.15
C HIS A 107 -2.16 20.69 6.13
N ASP A 108 -2.15 21.02 7.43
CA ASP A 108 -2.49 20.12 8.54
C ASP A 108 -1.72 18.79 8.60
N GLY A 109 -0.58 18.64 7.93
CA GLY A 109 0.07 17.32 7.86
C GLY A 109 1.38 17.26 7.11
N PHE A 110 1.98 16.07 7.12
CA PHE A 110 3.23 15.73 6.45
C PHE A 110 3.02 14.77 5.28
N TYR A 111 1.95 14.98 4.53
CA TYR A 111 1.52 14.08 3.46
C TYR A 111 2.59 13.89 2.37
N GLY A 112 3.25 14.97 1.90
CA GLY A 112 4.23 14.94 0.81
C GLY A 112 5.71 14.86 1.21
N VAL A 113 6.04 14.82 2.51
CA VAL A 113 7.43 15.08 2.98
C VAL A 113 8.45 14.01 2.56
N VAL A 114 8.04 12.73 2.45
CA VAL A 114 8.96 11.65 2.05
C VAL A 114 9.39 11.83 0.60
N ARG A 115 8.43 12.07 -0.29
CA ARG A 115 8.69 12.33 -1.71
C ARG A 115 9.54 13.58 -1.91
N PHE A 116 9.24 14.63 -1.14
CA PHE A 116 10.05 15.84 -1.10
C PHE A 116 11.49 15.54 -0.70
N ALA A 117 11.71 14.82 0.40
CA ALA A 117 13.04 14.49 0.90
C ALA A 117 13.85 13.65 -0.08
N GLU A 118 13.24 12.66 -0.73
CA GLU A 118 13.88 11.85 -1.77
C GLU A 118 14.30 12.70 -2.98
N ALA A 119 13.40 13.54 -3.48
CA ALA A 119 13.67 14.41 -4.62
C ALA A 119 14.75 15.46 -4.31
N ALA A 120 14.63 16.13 -3.16
CA ALA A 120 15.58 17.13 -2.70
C ALA A 120 16.98 16.55 -2.53
N ARG A 121 17.10 15.32 -1.97
CA ARG A 121 18.39 14.60 -1.89
C ARG A 121 18.98 14.34 -3.27
N ALA A 122 18.16 13.96 -4.25
CA ALA A 122 18.63 13.69 -5.61
C ALA A 122 19.18 14.94 -6.32
N VAL A 123 18.66 16.12 -6.00
CA VAL A 123 19.11 17.42 -6.59
C VAL A 123 20.04 18.23 -5.67
N GLY A 124 20.34 17.73 -4.46
CA GLY A 124 21.22 18.39 -3.49
C GLY A 124 20.61 19.63 -2.81
N LEU A 125 19.28 19.70 -2.70
CA LEU A 125 18.53 20.78 -2.06
C LEU A 125 18.36 20.52 -0.55
N PRO A 126 18.75 21.45 0.34
CA PRO A 126 18.45 21.35 1.77
C PRO A 126 16.94 21.43 2.07
N THR A 127 16.45 20.52 2.91
CA THR A 127 15.02 20.38 3.21
C THR A 127 14.66 20.91 4.59
N VAL A 128 13.62 21.75 4.65
CA VAL A 128 12.94 22.16 5.88
C VAL A 128 11.56 21.50 5.91
N PHE A 129 11.13 21.05 7.07
CA PHE A 129 9.83 20.38 7.23
C PHE A 129 8.94 21.22 8.14
N GLY A 130 7.70 21.44 7.74
CA GLY A 130 6.72 22.19 8.51
C GLY A 130 5.29 21.86 8.10
N ALA A 131 4.35 22.63 8.62
CA ALA A 131 2.94 22.56 8.23
C ALA A 131 2.29 23.93 8.35
N GLU A 132 1.34 24.23 7.47
CA GLU A 132 0.38 25.31 7.69
C GLU A 132 -0.86 24.72 8.39
N ILE A 133 -1.03 25.04 9.67
CA ILE A 133 -2.05 24.47 10.54
C ILE A 133 -3.29 25.36 10.55
N GLY A 134 -4.45 24.78 10.21
CA GLY A 134 -5.75 25.41 10.35
C GLY A 134 -6.25 25.35 11.80
N LEU A 135 -6.17 26.46 12.53
CA LEU A 135 -6.67 26.57 13.89
C LEU A 135 -8.20 26.57 13.90
N THR A 136 -8.80 25.57 14.55
CA THR A 136 -10.26 25.33 14.54
C THR A 136 -10.91 25.35 15.92
N ALA A 137 -10.12 25.38 17.00
CA ALA A 137 -10.63 25.45 18.37
C ALA A 137 -10.14 26.72 19.09
N GLN A 138 -11.09 27.56 19.55
CA GLN A 138 -10.79 28.73 20.38
C GLN A 138 -10.71 28.41 21.89
N ASP A 139 -11.14 27.23 22.35
CA ASP A 139 -11.12 26.83 23.77
C ASP A 139 -11.11 25.31 24.00
N ARG A 140 -10.51 24.88 25.13
CA ARG A 140 -10.20 23.48 25.55
C ARG A 140 -11.41 22.57 25.87
N THR A 141 -12.63 22.93 25.48
CA THR A 141 -13.82 22.14 25.83
C THR A 141 -14.00 20.96 24.87
N VAL A 142 -14.01 19.74 25.41
CA VAL A 142 -14.46 18.53 24.70
C VAL A 142 -15.93 18.73 24.30
N ARG A 143 -16.21 18.73 23.01
CA ARG A 143 -17.57 18.93 22.46
C ARG A 143 -18.20 17.59 22.08
N SER A 144 -19.48 17.44 22.37
CA SER A 144 -20.29 16.27 22.04
C SER A 144 -20.60 16.16 20.54
N GLU A 145 -20.97 14.96 20.09
CA GLU A 145 -21.38 14.66 18.72
C GLU A 145 -22.62 15.47 18.28
N ALA A 146 -23.52 15.76 19.21
CA ALA A 146 -24.69 16.61 18.97
C ALA A 146 -24.32 18.08 18.70
N GLU A 147 -23.26 18.59 19.35
CA GLU A 147 -22.75 19.94 19.09
C GLU A 147 -22.01 20.02 17.74
N THR A 148 -21.34 18.94 17.32
CA THR A 148 -20.71 18.84 16.00
C THR A 148 -21.76 18.87 14.87
N GLN A 149 -22.84 18.08 14.99
CA GLN A 149 -23.92 18.07 13.99
C GLN A 149 -24.65 19.42 13.91
N HIS A 150 -24.90 20.06 15.05
CA HIS A 150 -25.47 21.40 15.09
C HIS A 150 -24.60 22.42 14.35
N GLN A 151 -23.27 22.32 14.45
CA GLN A 151 -22.35 23.25 13.78
C GLN A 151 -22.21 23.04 12.28
N VAL A 152 -22.42 21.82 11.77
CA VAL A 152 -22.56 21.57 10.33
C VAL A 152 -23.86 22.20 9.82
N ASP A 153 -24.94 22.06 10.57
CA ASP A 153 -26.26 22.59 10.21
C ASP A 153 -26.34 24.13 10.36
N THR A 154 -25.51 24.74 11.22
CA THR A 154 -25.44 26.20 11.44
C THR A 154 -24.26 26.91 10.76
N GLY A 155 -23.38 26.18 10.06
CA GLY A 155 -22.23 26.77 9.33
C GLY A 155 -21.06 27.22 10.22
N MET A 156 -20.94 26.69 11.44
CA MET A 156 -19.86 26.98 12.39
C MET A 156 -18.62 26.09 12.21
N VAL A 157 -18.74 24.97 11.49
CA VAL A 157 -17.60 24.26 10.86
C VAL A 157 -17.49 24.79 9.43
N SER A 158 -16.30 25.22 9.01
CA SER A 158 -16.12 25.73 7.64
C SER A 158 -16.47 24.63 6.64
N ASP A 159 -17.47 24.86 5.79
CA ASP A 159 -17.67 24.01 4.63
C ASP A 159 -16.43 24.13 3.75
N ALA A 160 -15.60 23.08 3.72
CA ALA A 160 -14.38 23.00 2.92
C ALA A 160 -14.66 23.15 1.40
N HIS A 161 -15.93 23.05 1.00
CA HIS A 161 -16.39 23.29 -0.37
C HIS A 161 -16.85 24.74 -0.62
N THR A 162 -16.73 25.64 0.35
CA THR A 162 -16.88 27.07 0.08
C THR A 162 -15.68 27.59 -0.73
N PRO A 163 -15.88 28.63 -1.58
CA PRO A 163 -14.79 29.27 -2.32
C PRO A 163 -13.62 29.72 -1.45
N ASP A 164 -13.94 30.28 -0.27
CA ASP A 164 -12.97 30.74 0.72
C ASP A 164 -13.35 30.21 2.11
N PRO A 165 -12.88 29.00 2.50
CA PRO A 165 -13.20 28.41 3.79
C PRO A 165 -12.77 29.28 4.96
N HIS A 166 -13.63 29.51 5.95
CA HIS A 166 -13.24 30.24 7.15
C HIS A 166 -12.17 29.47 7.94
N GLY A 167 -11.17 30.18 8.47
CA GLY A 167 -10.12 29.57 9.30
C GLY A 167 -9.02 30.57 9.66
N GLU A 168 -8.33 30.29 10.77
CA GLU A 168 -7.09 30.97 11.16
C GLU A 168 -5.92 30.04 10.87
N HIS A 169 -4.87 30.53 10.21
CA HIS A 169 -3.71 29.71 9.85
C HIS A 169 -2.51 30.03 10.76
N LEU A 170 -1.68 29.02 11.00
CA LEU A 170 -0.39 29.15 11.68
C LEU A 170 0.66 28.30 10.97
N VAL A 171 1.71 28.93 10.46
CA VAL A 171 2.81 28.20 9.81
C VAL A 171 3.87 27.88 10.85
N VAL A 172 4.20 26.60 10.99
CA VAL A 172 5.20 26.12 11.93
C VAL A 172 6.24 25.29 11.19
N LEU A 173 7.52 25.64 11.37
CA LEU A 173 8.67 24.93 10.80
C LEU A 173 9.41 24.21 11.92
N ALA A 174 9.70 22.94 11.72
CA ALA A 174 10.49 22.14 12.64
C ALA A 174 11.95 22.57 12.64
N GLU A 175 12.54 22.73 13.83
CA GLU A 175 13.98 22.86 13.98
C GLU A 175 14.59 21.49 14.31
N GLY A 176 15.20 20.88 13.29
CA GLY A 176 15.84 19.58 13.41
C GLY A 176 14.89 18.41 13.74
N PRO A 177 15.44 17.21 14.01
CA PRO A 177 14.64 16.00 14.24
C PRO A 177 13.72 16.07 15.47
N ASN A 178 14.11 16.81 16.52
CA ASN A 178 13.29 16.95 17.74
C ASN A 178 12.07 17.86 17.49
N GLY A 179 12.29 19.02 16.84
CA GLY A 179 11.20 19.90 16.41
C GLY A 179 10.21 19.18 15.51
N TYR A 180 10.72 18.33 14.61
CA TYR A 180 9.90 17.52 13.72
C TYR A 180 9.02 16.53 14.49
N ALA A 181 9.61 15.77 15.42
CA ALA A 181 8.88 14.81 16.23
C ALA A 181 7.76 15.48 17.05
N ARG A 182 8.03 16.65 17.62
CA ARG A 182 7.05 17.44 18.37
C ARG A 182 5.93 17.97 17.48
N LEU A 183 6.25 18.46 16.28
CA LEU A 183 5.27 18.94 15.32
C LEU A 183 4.39 17.79 14.81
N ALA A 184 4.99 16.66 14.46
CA ALA A 184 4.26 15.45 14.06
C ALA A 184 3.28 14.98 15.14
N ARG A 185 3.73 15.04 16.40
CA ARG A 185 2.90 14.69 17.57
C ARG A 185 1.75 15.67 17.75
N ALA A 186 2.01 16.98 17.66
CA ALA A 186 0.97 18.01 17.77
C ALA A 186 -0.09 17.85 16.67
N LEU A 187 0.35 17.64 15.42
CA LEU A 187 -0.53 17.37 14.28
C LEU A 187 -1.40 16.13 14.54
N SER A 188 -0.79 15.04 14.99
CA SER A 188 -1.53 13.80 15.32
C SER A 188 -2.57 14.01 16.40
N LEU A 189 -2.23 14.72 17.47
CA LEU A 189 -3.17 14.97 18.57
C LEU A 189 -4.36 15.81 18.12
N GLY A 190 -4.13 16.82 17.28
CA GLY A 190 -5.23 17.63 16.74
C GLY A 190 -6.12 16.86 15.76
N HIS A 191 -5.53 16.01 14.90
CA HIS A 191 -6.31 15.09 14.07
C HIS A 191 -7.14 14.09 14.88
N LEU A 192 -6.56 13.54 15.96
CA LEU A 192 -7.23 12.57 16.82
C LEU A 192 -8.24 13.20 17.78
N ALA A 193 -8.14 14.50 18.06
CA ALA A 193 -9.13 15.25 18.84
C ALA A 193 -10.40 15.59 18.03
N GLY A 194 -10.29 15.62 16.71
CA GLY A 194 -11.40 15.85 15.78
C GLY A 194 -11.96 14.57 15.18
N GLU A 195 -12.44 14.67 13.95
CA GLU A 195 -12.92 13.55 13.13
C GLU A 195 -12.27 13.59 11.75
N LYS A 196 -12.48 12.54 10.94
CA LYS A 196 -11.84 12.46 9.63
C LYS A 196 -12.26 13.63 8.73
N GLY A 197 -11.28 14.44 8.33
CA GLY A 197 -11.48 15.61 7.48
C GLY A 197 -11.90 16.89 8.23
N ALA A 198 -12.01 16.84 9.55
CA ALA A 198 -12.27 17.98 10.42
C ALA A 198 -11.39 17.91 11.69
N PRO A 199 -10.06 18.10 11.54
CA PRO A 199 -9.16 18.08 12.68
C PRO A 199 -9.41 19.26 13.63
N ARG A 200 -9.03 19.08 14.90
CA ARG A 200 -9.19 20.09 15.95
C ARG A 200 -7.82 20.56 16.44
N PHE A 201 -7.37 21.69 15.92
CA PHE A 201 -6.13 22.33 16.35
C PHE A 201 -6.43 23.56 17.22
N ALA A 202 -6.12 23.47 18.50
CA ALA A 202 -6.15 24.61 19.40
C ALA A 202 -4.79 25.32 19.40
N PHE A 203 -4.81 26.65 19.44
CA PHE A 203 -3.58 27.46 19.44
C PHE A 203 -2.65 27.09 20.60
N ASP A 204 -3.19 27.00 21.82
CA ASP A 204 -2.40 26.74 23.02
C ASP A 204 -1.76 25.34 22.99
N ASP A 205 -2.42 24.33 22.42
CA ASP A 205 -1.86 22.97 22.30
C ASP A 205 -0.67 22.94 21.33
N VAL A 206 -0.76 23.68 20.21
CA VAL A 206 0.36 23.83 19.26
C VAL A 206 1.50 24.63 19.89
N ALA A 207 1.17 25.70 20.63
CA ALA A 207 2.14 26.52 21.35
C ALA A 207 2.93 25.69 22.38
N ASP A 208 2.24 24.96 23.25
CA ASP A 208 2.84 24.12 24.29
C ASP A 208 3.76 23.04 23.68
N ALA A 209 3.38 22.49 22.53
CA ALA A 209 4.16 21.46 21.86
C ALA A 209 5.46 22.02 21.23
N MET A 210 5.38 23.21 20.63
CA MET A 210 6.40 23.75 19.72
C MET A 210 7.24 24.90 20.30
N ALA A 211 6.89 25.46 21.46
CA ALA A 211 7.67 26.49 22.12
C ALA A 211 9.15 26.08 22.26
N GLY A 212 10.06 26.88 21.69
CA GLY A 212 11.51 26.63 21.71
C GLY A 212 12.02 25.52 20.79
N HIS A 213 11.15 24.88 20.00
CA HIS A 213 11.47 23.71 19.16
C HIS A 213 11.18 23.89 17.67
N GLY A 214 10.82 25.11 17.24
CA GLY A 214 10.55 25.42 15.85
C GLY A 214 10.49 26.92 15.59
N TRP A 215 10.28 27.27 14.33
CA TRP A 215 10.04 28.63 13.87
C TRP A 215 8.56 28.81 13.58
N VAL A 216 8.02 29.97 13.92
CA VAL A 216 6.61 30.31 13.70
C VAL A 216 6.55 31.53 12.80
N LEU A 217 5.87 31.39 11.66
CA LEU A 217 5.62 32.51 10.76
C LEU A 217 4.24 33.09 11.02
N THR A 218 4.08 34.41 10.86
CA THR A 218 2.77 35.04 10.99
C THR A 218 1.74 34.56 9.96
N GLY A 219 2.19 33.86 8.91
CA GLY A 219 1.34 33.14 7.96
C GLY A 219 0.85 33.98 6.81
N CYS A 220 -0.01 33.36 5.99
CA CYS A 220 -0.65 34.00 4.84
C CYS A 220 -1.74 35.02 5.26
N ARG A 221 -2.65 35.37 4.33
CA ARG A 221 -3.77 36.28 4.61
C ARG A 221 -4.71 35.80 5.74
N LYS A 222 -4.73 34.50 6.05
CA LYS A 222 -5.49 33.89 7.15
C LYS A 222 -4.68 33.73 8.43
N GLY A 223 -3.40 34.10 8.41
CA GLY A 223 -2.57 34.18 9.59
C GLY A 223 -3.15 35.15 10.63
N ARG A 224 -3.03 34.83 11.92
CA ARG A 224 -3.65 35.62 13.00
C ARG A 224 -3.25 37.10 12.96
N VAL A 225 -1.97 37.39 12.68
CA VAL A 225 -1.46 38.77 12.64
C VAL A 225 -1.92 39.53 11.39
N PRO A 226 -1.73 39.01 10.15
CA PRO A 226 -2.22 39.69 8.95
C PRO A 226 -3.75 39.82 8.90
N ALA A 227 -4.50 38.79 9.33
CA ALA A 227 -5.96 38.85 9.36
C ALA A 227 -6.46 39.93 10.34
N ALA A 228 -5.87 40.01 11.54
CA ALA A 228 -6.19 41.07 12.51
C ALA A 228 -5.81 42.46 11.97
N LEU A 229 -4.69 42.59 11.25
CA LEU A 229 -4.28 43.84 10.61
C LEU A 229 -5.34 44.32 9.62
N VAL A 230 -5.81 43.44 8.74
CA VAL A 230 -6.78 43.79 7.69
C VAL A 230 -8.16 44.05 8.26
N ARG A 231 -8.61 43.27 9.24
CA ARG A 231 -9.97 43.36 9.81
C ARG A 231 -10.12 44.48 10.83
N GLU A 232 -9.12 44.69 11.67
CA GLU A 232 -9.22 45.51 12.90
C GLU A 232 -8.09 46.54 13.04
N GLY A 233 -7.08 46.51 12.17
CA GLY A 233 -5.99 47.48 12.12
C GLY A 233 -4.75 47.15 12.97
N PRO A 234 -3.74 48.03 12.98
CA PRO A 234 -2.41 47.74 13.52
C PRO A 234 -2.39 47.39 15.01
N SER A 235 -3.27 48.00 15.83
CA SER A 235 -3.34 47.70 17.26
C SER A 235 -3.82 46.27 17.54
N ALA A 236 -4.68 45.71 16.69
CA ALA A 236 -5.10 44.32 16.80
C ALA A 236 -4.00 43.36 16.35
N ALA A 237 -3.35 43.65 15.23
CA ALA A 237 -2.17 42.92 14.77
C ALA A 237 -1.07 42.86 15.83
N ALA A 238 -0.82 43.97 16.54
CA ALA A 238 0.15 44.03 17.64
C ALA A 238 -0.22 43.16 18.84
N ARG A 239 -1.52 42.99 19.14
CA ARG A 239 -1.97 42.06 20.20
C ARG A 239 -1.69 40.62 19.79
N GLU A 240 -2.05 40.24 18.57
CA GLU A 240 -1.82 38.89 18.07
C GLU A 240 -0.32 38.57 17.95
N LEU A 241 0.51 39.53 17.50
CA LEU A 241 1.96 39.34 17.44
C LEU A 241 2.56 39.13 18.84
N ARG A 242 2.13 39.93 19.84
CA ARG A 242 2.55 39.71 21.22
C ARG A 242 2.14 38.34 21.73
N ARG A 243 0.92 37.87 21.42
CA ARG A 243 0.47 36.53 21.79
C ARG A 243 1.35 35.44 21.19
N LEU A 244 1.75 35.57 19.92
CA LEU A 244 2.72 34.64 19.31
C LEU A 244 4.08 34.70 20.00
N VAL A 245 4.59 35.90 20.29
CA VAL A 245 5.89 36.10 20.96
C VAL A 245 5.89 35.54 22.38
N GLU A 246 4.80 35.72 23.13
CA GLU A 246 4.61 35.16 24.47
C GLU A 246 4.57 33.62 24.43
N ALA A 247 3.94 33.04 23.40
CA ALA A 247 3.80 31.60 23.24
C ALA A 247 5.10 30.90 22.78
N PHE A 248 5.78 31.44 21.77
CA PHE A 248 6.89 30.74 21.09
C PHE A 248 8.27 31.34 21.39
N GLY A 249 8.32 32.55 21.96
CA GLY A 249 9.54 33.31 22.15
C GLY A 249 9.84 34.25 20.98
N ARG A 250 10.37 35.42 21.30
CA ARG A 250 10.70 36.49 20.34
C ARG A 250 11.60 36.02 19.21
N ASP A 251 12.64 35.25 19.53
CA ASP A 251 13.65 34.81 18.58
C ASP A 251 13.15 33.66 17.67
N ARG A 252 11.92 33.18 17.87
CA ARG A 252 11.31 32.07 17.11
C ARG A 252 10.11 32.49 16.28
N VAL A 253 9.58 33.68 16.52
CA VAL A 253 8.47 34.25 15.72
C VAL A 253 9.06 35.14 14.64
N LEU A 254 8.57 35.01 13.41
CA LEU A 254 8.97 35.81 12.27
C LEU A 254 7.75 36.42 11.59
N VAL A 255 7.78 37.72 11.38
CA VAL A 255 6.76 38.42 10.60
C VAL A 255 6.99 38.15 9.12
N GLU A 256 6.01 37.52 8.50
CA GLU A 256 6.03 37.07 7.12
C GLU A 256 5.51 38.15 6.17
N LEU A 257 6.30 38.47 5.14
CA LEU A 257 5.91 39.35 4.03
C LEU A 257 5.80 38.52 2.75
N TRP A 258 4.71 38.71 2.01
CA TRP A 258 4.52 38.14 0.67
C TRP A 258 4.03 39.22 -0.29
N ASP A 259 4.28 39.04 -1.60
CA ASP A 259 3.83 39.95 -2.65
C ASP A 259 3.34 39.15 -3.86
N HIS A 260 2.02 39.10 -3.98
CA HIS A 260 1.29 38.44 -5.05
C HIS A 260 0.86 39.41 -6.15
N GLY A 261 1.29 40.68 -6.08
CA GLY A 261 0.92 41.73 -7.00
C GLY A 261 -0.48 42.30 -6.78
N ASP A 262 -1.07 42.07 -5.60
CA ASP A 262 -2.30 42.76 -5.21
C ASP A 262 -1.99 44.23 -4.89
N PRO A 263 -2.84 45.20 -5.30
CA PRO A 263 -2.60 46.62 -5.02
C PRO A 263 -2.38 46.95 -3.54
N MET A 264 -2.93 46.14 -2.62
CA MET A 264 -2.81 46.32 -1.17
C MET A 264 -1.60 45.59 -0.56
N ASP A 265 -0.88 44.75 -1.31
CA ASP A 265 0.26 43.98 -0.79
C ASP A 265 1.34 44.89 -0.20
N THR A 266 1.69 45.97 -0.89
CA THR A 266 2.71 46.91 -0.41
C THR A 266 2.28 47.61 0.89
N VAL A 267 1.01 48.04 0.98
CA VAL A 267 0.49 48.73 2.18
C VAL A 267 0.43 47.77 3.37
N ARG A 268 0.00 46.53 3.15
CA ARG A 268 0.03 45.48 4.17
C ARG A 268 1.46 45.22 4.63
N ASN A 269 2.39 45.03 3.70
CA ASN A 269 3.78 44.71 4.01
C ASN A 269 4.49 45.85 4.75
N ASP A 270 4.18 47.12 4.43
CA ASP A 270 4.66 48.28 5.19
C ASP A 270 4.24 48.21 6.66
N ALA A 271 2.95 47.95 6.90
CA ALA A 271 2.41 47.86 8.25
C ALA A 271 2.96 46.65 9.01
N LEU A 272 3.15 45.51 8.34
CA LEU A 272 3.76 44.32 8.94
C LEU A 272 5.25 44.53 9.27
N ALA A 273 6.03 45.14 8.37
CA ALA A 273 7.43 45.44 8.60
C ALA A 273 7.61 46.47 9.74
N GLU A 274 6.75 47.50 9.79
CA GLU A 274 6.74 48.45 10.90
C GLU A 274 6.36 47.77 12.21
N LEU A 275 5.39 46.85 12.18
CA LEU A 275 5.00 46.06 13.34
C LEU A 275 6.17 45.19 13.85
N ALA A 276 6.87 44.50 12.96
CA ALA A 276 8.04 43.69 13.28
C ALA A 276 9.13 44.54 13.97
N ALA A 277 9.44 45.71 13.39
CA ALA A 277 10.43 46.62 13.95
C ALA A 277 10.05 47.17 15.34
N ARG A 278 8.79 47.59 15.53
CA ARG A 278 8.30 48.11 16.82
C ARG A 278 8.32 47.07 17.94
N HIS A 279 8.15 45.80 17.59
CA HIS A 279 8.15 44.69 18.53
C HIS A 279 9.49 43.98 18.64
N ASP A 280 10.50 44.39 17.83
CA ASP A 280 11.82 43.78 17.74
C ASP A 280 11.71 42.26 17.53
N VAL A 281 11.00 41.93 16.44
CA VAL A 281 10.79 40.57 15.93
C VAL A 281 11.36 40.51 14.51
N GLY A 282 11.96 39.38 14.14
CA GLY A 282 12.51 39.18 12.79
C GLY A 282 11.43 39.28 11.71
N CYS A 283 11.82 39.68 10.50
CA CYS A 283 10.91 39.83 9.36
C CYS A 283 11.51 39.15 8.13
N ILE A 284 10.74 38.26 7.48
CA ILE A 284 11.20 37.46 6.35
C ILE A 284 10.31 37.63 5.12
N ALA A 285 10.88 37.40 3.94
CA ALA A 285 10.12 37.23 2.71
C ALA A 285 9.81 35.76 2.47
N THR A 286 8.57 35.48 2.09
CA THR A 286 8.11 34.20 1.54
C THR A 286 7.30 34.49 0.28
N ASN A 287 6.82 33.44 -0.39
CA ASN A 287 5.88 33.61 -1.50
C ASN A 287 4.59 32.79 -1.38
N ASN A 288 4.36 32.09 -0.26
CA ASN A 288 3.17 31.26 -0.03
C ASN A 288 2.84 30.40 -1.27
N VAL A 289 3.81 29.57 -1.65
CA VAL A 289 3.86 28.90 -2.95
C VAL A 289 2.81 27.80 -3.03
N HIS A 290 2.04 27.77 -4.12
CA HIS A 290 1.05 26.72 -4.40
C HIS A 290 1.36 25.91 -5.67
N TYR A 291 2.37 26.34 -6.44
CA TYR A 291 2.79 25.68 -7.66
C TYR A 291 4.26 25.99 -7.98
N ALA A 292 4.98 25.10 -8.67
CA ALA A 292 6.40 25.28 -8.95
C ALA A 292 6.63 26.43 -9.93
N THR A 293 5.87 26.49 -11.03
CA THR A 293 6.08 27.44 -12.12
C THR A 293 4.83 28.27 -12.44
N PRO A 294 4.97 29.49 -13.04
CA PRO A 294 3.81 30.32 -13.39
C PRO A 294 2.78 29.65 -14.32
N ALA A 295 3.22 28.71 -15.17
CA ALA A 295 2.34 28.00 -16.10
C ALA A 295 1.27 27.18 -15.37
N GLN A 296 1.60 26.64 -14.20
CA GLN A 296 0.73 25.77 -13.39
C GLN A 296 -0.41 26.53 -12.67
N ARG A 297 -0.50 27.87 -12.80
CA ARG A 297 -1.66 28.64 -12.32
C ARG A 297 -2.97 28.09 -12.89
N LYS A 298 -2.99 27.69 -14.16
CA LYS A 298 -4.20 27.15 -14.81
C LYS A 298 -4.72 25.93 -14.06
N LEU A 299 -3.83 24.98 -13.78
CA LEU A 299 -4.16 23.80 -13.00
C LEU A 299 -4.59 24.17 -11.57
N ALA A 300 -3.84 25.03 -10.87
CA ALA A 300 -4.15 25.42 -9.50
C ALA A 300 -5.57 26.02 -9.36
N THR A 301 -5.93 26.93 -10.27
CA THR A 301 -7.28 27.53 -10.28
C THR A 301 -8.37 26.52 -10.64
N ALA A 302 -8.13 25.62 -11.59
CA ALA A 302 -9.08 24.55 -11.92
C ALA A 302 -9.31 23.58 -10.75
N VAL A 303 -8.23 23.23 -10.04
CA VAL A 303 -8.27 22.38 -8.85
C VAL A 303 -9.02 23.06 -7.70
N ALA A 304 -8.81 24.36 -7.48
CA ALA A 304 -9.58 25.15 -6.51
C ALA A 304 -11.09 25.14 -6.84
N ALA A 305 -11.48 25.19 -8.13
CA ALA A 305 -12.87 25.07 -8.56
C ALA A 305 -13.44 23.67 -8.25
N VAL A 306 -12.66 22.61 -8.46
CA VAL A 306 -13.06 21.24 -8.06
C VAL A 306 -13.29 21.15 -6.55
N ARG A 307 -12.38 21.71 -5.73
CA ARG A 307 -12.51 21.76 -4.26
C ARG A 307 -13.80 22.45 -3.83
N ALA A 308 -14.04 23.65 -4.38
CA ALA A 308 -15.21 24.47 -4.09
C ALA A 308 -16.51 23.93 -4.74
N ARG A 309 -16.43 22.80 -5.44
CA ARG A 309 -17.51 22.16 -6.19
C ARG A 309 -18.22 23.12 -7.17
N ARG A 310 -17.47 24.03 -7.78
CA ARG A 310 -17.95 25.10 -8.68
C ARG A 310 -17.25 25.04 -10.03
N SER A 311 -17.76 25.80 -10.99
CA SER A 311 -17.02 26.12 -12.21
C SER A 311 -15.99 27.23 -11.91
N LEU A 312 -15.04 27.42 -12.83
CA LEU A 312 -14.11 28.56 -12.79
C LEU A 312 -14.85 29.89 -12.89
N ASP A 313 -15.89 29.98 -13.72
CA ASP A 313 -16.71 31.19 -13.86
C ASP A 313 -17.38 31.57 -12.53
N ASP A 314 -17.89 30.58 -11.80
CA ASP A 314 -18.49 30.78 -10.47
C ASP A 314 -17.46 31.11 -9.40
N LEU A 315 -16.19 30.70 -9.59
CA LEU A 315 -15.11 30.89 -8.63
C LEU A 315 -14.31 32.18 -8.88
N ASP A 316 -14.45 32.81 -10.05
CA ASP A 316 -13.67 33.99 -10.48
C ASP A 316 -13.48 35.08 -9.41
N PRO A 317 -14.51 35.47 -8.62
CA PRO A 317 -14.36 36.50 -7.58
C PRO A 317 -13.38 36.14 -6.44
N TRP A 318 -13.04 34.87 -6.27
CA TRP A 318 -12.14 34.37 -5.23
C TRP A 318 -10.77 33.94 -5.77
N LEU A 319 -10.59 33.94 -7.09
CA LEU A 319 -9.33 33.52 -7.71
C LEU A 319 -8.27 34.64 -7.64
N PRO A 320 -6.98 34.30 -7.46
CA PRO A 320 -5.91 35.30 -7.49
C PRO A 320 -5.86 36.02 -8.85
N ALA A 321 -5.71 37.34 -8.81
CA ALA A 321 -5.65 38.18 -10.00
C ALA A 321 -4.42 37.90 -10.90
N THR A 322 -3.35 37.32 -10.35
CA THR A 322 -2.09 37.06 -11.07
C THR A 322 -1.56 35.64 -10.84
N SER A 323 -0.54 35.23 -11.61
CA SER A 323 0.16 33.93 -11.50
C SER A 323 1.30 33.95 -10.49
N SER A 324 1.16 34.65 -9.36
CA SER A 324 2.29 35.03 -8.52
C SER A 324 2.69 34.03 -7.43
N ALA A 325 1.86 33.05 -7.06
CA ALA A 325 2.13 32.05 -6.02
C ALA A 325 3.03 30.87 -6.49
N HIS A 326 4.07 31.15 -7.28
CA HIS A 326 5.07 30.17 -7.75
C HIS A 326 6.42 30.27 -7.02
N LEU A 327 7.32 29.29 -7.17
CA LEU A 327 8.69 29.44 -6.65
C LEU A 327 9.43 30.60 -7.34
N ARG A 328 10.14 31.42 -6.59
CA ARG A 328 10.91 32.57 -7.10
C ARG A 328 12.39 32.43 -6.75
N SER A 329 13.26 32.90 -7.63
CA SER A 329 14.68 33.03 -7.31
C SER A 329 14.91 34.12 -6.27
N GLY A 330 16.03 34.03 -5.53
CA GLY A 330 16.43 35.08 -4.59
C GLY A 330 16.58 36.45 -5.26
N ALA A 331 16.98 36.51 -6.54
CA ALA A 331 17.09 37.76 -7.28
C ALA A 331 15.74 38.40 -7.64
N GLU A 332 14.69 37.59 -7.81
CA GLU A 332 13.32 38.09 -7.97
C GLU A 332 12.75 38.58 -6.65
N GLN A 333 12.96 37.82 -5.57
CA GLN A 333 12.54 38.22 -4.22
C GLN A 333 13.24 39.51 -3.77
N ALA A 334 14.56 39.63 -3.97
CA ALA A 334 15.28 40.86 -3.63
C ALA A 334 14.79 42.08 -4.42
N ARG A 335 14.32 41.89 -5.65
CA ARG A 335 13.70 42.97 -6.43
C ARG A 335 12.33 43.37 -5.89
N ARG A 336 11.49 42.40 -5.54
CA ARG A 336 10.15 42.65 -4.98
C ARG A 336 10.20 43.28 -3.60
N PHE A 337 11.06 42.76 -2.74
CA PHE A 337 11.21 43.21 -1.36
C PHE A 337 12.32 44.25 -1.19
N LEU A 338 12.71 44.98 -2.24
CA LEU A 338 13.75 46.01 -2.20
C LEU A 338 13.47 47.08 -1.11
N ARG A 339 12.19 47.31 -0.80
CA ARG A 339 11.74 48.24 0.25
C ARG A 339 12.04 47.76 1.68
N TYR A 340 12.27 46.46 1.88
CA TYR A 340 12.45 45.80 3.17
C TYR A 340 13.83 45.12 3.20
N PRO A 341 14.93 45.86 3.38
CA PRO A 341 16.27 45.27 3.31
C PRO A 341 16.46 44.20 4.40
N GLY A 342 17.08 43.08 4.02
CA GLY A 342 17.42 41.97 4.93
C GLY A 342 16.40 40.83 4.97
N VAL A 343 15.13 41.04 4.61
CA VAL A 343 14.08 40.01 4.76
C VAL A 343 14.32 38.75 3.92
N VAL A 344 14.95 38.89 2.75
CA VAL A 344 15.31 37.78 1.85
C VAL A 344 16.51 37.00 2.39
N ALA A 345 17.51 37.71 2.93
CA ALA A 345 18.71 37.10 3.51
C ALA A 345 18.38 36.34 4.80
N LEU A 346 17.50 36.90 5.65
CA LEU A 346 17.05 36.24 6.87
C LEU A 346 16.27 34.95 6.57
N ALA A 347 15.45 34.93 5.50
CA ALA A 347 14.79 33.70 5.06
C ALA A 347 15.82 32.59 4.74
N ALA A 348 16.91 32.93 4.04
CA ALA A 348 18.00 31.98 3.78
C ALA A 348 18.72 31.52 5.06
N GLU A 349 18.98 32.42 6.00
CA GLU A 349 19.59 32.09 7.30
C GLU A 349 18.73 31.09 8.10
N VAL A 350 17.44 31.38 8.22
CA VAL A 350 16.47 30.49 8.89
C VAL A 350 16.36 29.16 8.17
N GLY A 351 16.29 29.18 6.83
CA GLY A 351 16.25 27.95 6.02
C GLY A 351 17.46 27.04 6.24
N ARG A 352 18.68 27.60 6.27
CA ARG A 352 19.89 26.84 6.58
C ARG A 352 19.90 26.31 8.01
N ALA A 353 19.42 27.10 8.98
CA ALA A 353 19.39 26.71 10.38
C ALA A 353 18.37 25.59 10.65
N ALA A 354 17.22 25.60 9.96
CA ALA A 354 16.16 24.62 10.14
C ALA A 354 16.35 23.34 9.33
N ALA A 355 17.20 23.34 8.29
CA ALA A 355 17.32 22.21 7.36
C ALA A 355 17.95 20.96 7.99
N PHE A 356 17.38 19.78 7.72
CA PHE A 356 17.93 18.49 8.12
C PHE A 356 17.44 17.35 7.20
N ASP A 357 18.08 16.19 7.27
CA ASP A 357 17.68 15.00 6.51
C ASP A 357 16.62 14.18 7.25
N LEU A 358 15.50 13.87 6.58
CA LEU A 358 14.40 13.05 7.11
C LEU A 358 14.87 11.68 7.61
N SER A 359 15.97 11.12 7.07
CA SER A 359 16.52 9.84 7.52
C SER A 359 16.90 9.81 9.00
N LEU A 360 17.14 10.99 9.61
CA LEU A 360 17.43 11.12 11.04
C LEU A 360 16.22 10.80 11.94
N VAL A 361 15.01 10.69 11.38
CA VAL A 361 13.77 10.39 12.12
C VAL A 361 13.35 8.92 12.00
N ALA A 362 14.04 8.11 11.17
CA ALA A 362 13.68 6.72 10.92
C ALA A 362 13.55 5.88 12.22
N PRO A 363 12.41 5.21 12.45
CA PRO A 363 12.17 4.42 13.66
C PRO A 363 12.83 3.04 13.60
N LYS A 364 12.79 2.32 14.73
CA LYS A 364 13.12 0.90 14.80
C LYS A 364 11.88 0.10 15.20
N LEU A 365 11.97 -1.22 15.13
CA LEU A 365 10.95 -2.10 15.71
C LEU A 365 11.05 -2.07 17.24
N PRO A 366 9.94 -2.04 18.00
CA PRO A 366 9.99 -2.12 19.46
C PRO A 366 10.59 -3.47 19.89
N PRO A 367 11.35 -3.50 20.99
CA PRO A 367 11.77 -4.77 21.58
C PRO A 367 10.53 -5.58 22.00
N TYR A 368 10.53 -6.87 21.68
CA TYR A 368 9.45 -7.77 22.03
C TYR A 368 9.55 -8.18 23.52
N PRO A 369 8.46 -8.07 24.29
CA PRO A 369 8.47 -8.42 25.71
C PRO A 369 8.52 -9.95 25.89
N CYS A 370 9.72 -10.46 26.16
CA CYS A 370 9.98 -11.89 26.33
C CYS A 370 9.70 -12.36 27.77
N PRO A 371 9.35 -13.66 27.96
CA PRO A 371 9.10 -14.21 29.29
C PRO A 371 10.37 -14.30 30.14
N ALA A 372 10.21 -14.45 31.46
CA ALA A 372 11.31 -14.63 32.40
C ALA A 372 12.13 -15.89 32.05
N GLY A 373 13.45 -15.72 31.93
CA GLY A 373 14.40 -16.79 31.72
C GLY A 373 14.70 -17.60 32.98
N PRO A 374 15.61 -18.59 32.88
CA PRO A 374 16.10 -19.33 34.03
C PRO A 374 16.77 -18.39 35.05
N ALA A 375 16.73 -18.77 36.32
CA ALA A 375 17.40 -18.01 37.37
C ALA A 375 18.92 -18.03 37.12
N ASP A 376 19.56 -16.87 37.20
CA ASP A 376 21.01 -16.77 37.14
C ASP A 376 21.66 -17.35 38.41
N SER A 377 23.00 -17.36 38.45
CA SER A 377 23.76 -17.87 39.59
C SER A 377 23.51 -17.10 40.91
N ALA A 378 22.86 -15.94 40.86
CA ALA A 378 22.43 -15.14 42.01
C ALA A 378 20.93 -15.32 42.35
N GLY A 379 20.19 -16.15 41.60
CA GLY A 379 18.77 -16.42 41.81
C GLY A 379 17.81 -15.43 41.12
N GLU A 380 18.33 -14.48 40.34
CA GLU A 380 17.53 -13.47 39.65
C GLU A 380 17.06 -13.98 38.28
N ARG A 381 15.79 -13.74 37.93
CA ARG A 381 15.19 -14.19 36.66
C ARG A 381 15.05 -13.01 35.71
N ARG A 382 16.03 -12.83 34.83
CA ARG A 382 15.94 -11.82 33.75
C ARG A 382 15.10 -12.35 32.59
N PRO A 383 14.38 -11.50 31.85
CA PRO A 383 13.73 -11.90 30.60
C PRO A 383 14.71 -12.58 29.65
N LEU A 384 14.23 -13.58 28.90
CA LEU A 384 15.00 -14.12 27.78
C LEU A 384 15.27 -13.01 26.75
N ASP A 385 16.40 -13.08 26.05
CA ASP A 385 16.56 -12.31 24.83
C ASP A 385 15.63 -12.83 23.72
N GLU A 386 15.31 -11.98 22.74
CA GLU A 386 14.37 -12.29 21.67
C GLU A 386 14.77 -13.54 20.88
N MET A 387 16.06 -13.72 20.62
CA MET A 387 16.56 -14.85 19.84
C MET A 387 16.46 -16.15 20.64
N ALA A 388 16.78 -16.13 21.93
CA ALA A 388 16.63 -17.28 22.82
C ALA A 388 15.16 -17.70 22.92
N TYR A 389 14.23 -16.74 23.03
CA TYR A 389 12.81 -17.06 23.04
C TYR A 389 12.33 -17.61 21.70
N LEU A 390 12.74 -17.01 20.57
CA LEU A 390 12.43 -17.52 19.24
C LEU A 390 12.96 -18.96 19.03
N ARG A 391 14.18 -19.28 19.48
CA ARG A 391 14.73 -20.64 19.44
C ARG A 391 13.88 -21.63 20.23
N GLN A 392 13.38 -21.25 21.42
CA GLN A 392 12.50 -22.12 22.21
C GLN A 392 11.18 -22.40 21.49
N LEU A 393 10.58 -21.38 20.88
CA LEU A 393 9.33 -21.54 20.12
C LEU A 393 9.54 -22.40 18.87
N ALA A 394 10.63 -22.16 18.13
CA ALA A 394 10.99 -22.95 16.96
C ALA A 394 11.28 -24.42 17.32
N GLU A 395 11.95 -24.68 18.45
CA GLU A 395 12.18 -26.03 18.97
C GLU A 395 10.86 -26.75 19.30
N ALA A 396 9.96 -26.09 20.04
CA ALA A 396 8.66 -26.66 20.38
C ALA A 396 7.80 -26.92 19.14
N GLY A 397 7.80 -25.99 18.18
CA GLY A 397 7.12 -26.11 16.91
C GLY A 397 7.67 -27.22 16.02
N GLY A 398 9.00 -27.28 15.90
CA GLY A 398 9.72 -28.32 15.16
C GLY A 398 9.40 -29.71 15.68
N ARG A 399 9.36 -29.91 17.01
CA ARG A 399 8.95 -31.18 17.62
C ARG A 399 7.52 -31.57 17.27
N ARG A 400 6.58 -30.62 17.29
CA ARG A 400 5.18 -30.89 16.91
C ARG A 400 5.01 -31.28 15.43
N ARG A 401 5.81 -30.68 14.54
CA ARG A 401 5.67 -30.86 13.08
C ARG A 401 6.51 -32.00 12.51
N TYR A 402 7.74 -32.18 13.00
CA TYR A 402 8.73 -33.11 12.45
C TYR A 402 9.20 -34.19 13.46
N GLY A 403 8.73 -34.12 14.71
CA GLY A 403 9.19 -35.00 15.79
C GLY A 403 10.49 -34.55 16.44
N ASP A 404 10.97 -35.32 17.42
CA ASP A 404 12.20 -35.01 18.17
C ASP A 404 13.43 -34.88 17.26
N ARG A 405 14.41 -34.08 17.71
CA ARG A 405 15.69 -33.91 17.00
C ARG A 405 16.32 -35.28 16.69
N PRO A 406 16.80 -35.50 15.46
CA PRO A 406 17.34 -36.79 15.05
C PRO A 406 18.64 -37.09 15.77
N ALA A 407 18.91 -38.38 15.97
CA ALA A 407 20.20 -38.83 16.47
C ALA A 407 21.29 -38.62 15.40
N ALA A 408 22.56 -38.48 15.83
CA ALA A 408 23.69 -38.13 14.95
C ALA A 408 23.93 -39.06 13.74
N HIS A 409 23.32 -40.25 13.71
CA HIS A 409 23.46 -41.25 12.63
C HIS A 409 22.31 -41.20 11.59
N GLU A 410 21.27 -40.41 11.80
CA GLU A 410 20.16 -40.27 10.87
C GLU A 410 20.37 -39.02 10.00
N ASP A 411 20.86 -39.18 8.78
CA ASP A 411 21.22 -38.03 7.92
C ASP A 411 20.35 -37.88 6.66
N LEU A 412 19.60 -38.91 6.26
CA LEU A 412 18.83 -38.88 5.00
C LEU A 412 17.31 -38.73 5.19
N SER A 413 16.81 -38.64 6.42
CA SER A 413 15.36 -38.51 6.65
C SER A 413 14.87 -37.08 6.41
N LEU A 414 13.57 -36.94 6.10
CA LEU A 414 12.92 -35.62 6.03
C LEU A 414 13.09 -34.84 7.34
N ARG A 415 13.01 -35.55 8.47
CA ARG A 415 13.23 -35.03 9.82
C ARG A 415 14.64 -34.42 9.99
N SER A 416 15.68 -35.13 9.56
CA SER A 416 17.06 -34.61 9.62
C SER A 416 17.32 -33.41 8.73
N ARG A 417 16.70 -33.38 7.55
CA ARG A 417 16.74 -32.19 6.70
C ARG A 417 16.01 -31.02 7.36
N ALA A 418 14.83 -31.25 7.92
CA ALA A 418 14.03 -30.18 8.54
C ALA A 418 14.74 -29.49 9.70
N TRP A 419 15.33 -30.26 10.63
CA TRP A 419 16.07 -29.68 11.75
C TRP A 419 17.34 -28.93 11.31
N ARG A 420 18.07 -29.44 10.31
CA ARG A 420 19.20 -28.71 9.71
C ARG A 420 18.78 -27.39 9.07
N THR A 421 17.66 -27.38 8.36
CA THR A 421 17.09 -26.16 7.77
C THR A 421 16.67 -25.17 8.84
N ILE A 422 15.94 -25.61 9.89
CA ILE A 422 15.54 -24.75 11.01
C ILE A 422 16.76 -24.10 11.67
N ASP A 423 17.82 -24.87 11.96
CA ASP A 423 19.02 -24.34 12.60
C ASP A 423 19.75 -23.31 11.70
N HIS A 424 19.81 -23.56 10.39
CA HIS A 424 20.36 -22.62 9.42
C HIS A 424 19.55 -21.32 9.34
N GLU A 425 18.23 -21.42 9.22
CA GLU A 425 17.34 -20.25 9.18
C GLU A 425 17.45 -19.41 10.45
N LEU A 426 17.47 -20.03 11.63
CA LEU A 426 17.65 -19.34 12.91
C LEU A 426 18.99 -18.60 12.98
N GLN A 427 20.06 -19.15 12.40
CA GLN A 427 21.36 -18.47 12.34
C GLN A 427 21.31 -17.23 11.43
N VAL A 428 20.61 -17.30 10.30
CA VAL A 428 20.43 -16.15 9.40
C VAL A 428 19.57 -15.07 10.05
N ILE A 429 18.49 -15.46 10.74
CA ILE A 429 17.61 -14.54 11.48
C ILE A 429 18.38 -13.80 12.59
N ASP A 430 19.24 -14.52 13.32
CA ASP A 430 20.11 -13.98 14.37
C ASP A 430 21.11 -12.96 13.79
N GLY A 431 21.81 -13.35 12.73
CA GLY A 431 22.78 -12.48 12.05
C GLY A 431 22.20 -11.20 11.47
N LEU A 432 20.90 -11.19 11.15
CA LEU A 432 20.17 -10.01 10.64
C LEU A 432 19.41 -9.23 11.73
N GLY A 433 19.36 -9.74 12.96
CA GLY A 433 18.65 -9.07 14.06
C GLY A 433 17.14 -9.03 13.89
N PHE A 434 16.53 -10.04 13.24
CA PHE A 434 15.09 -10.07 12.97
C PHE A 434 14.27 -10.92 13.96
N ALA A 435 14.85 -11.33 15.09
CA ALA A 435 14.15 -12.14 16.09
C ALA A 435 12.84 -11.49 16.57
N GLY A 436 12.88 -10.22 17.00
CA GLY A 436 11.69 -9.45 17.39
C GLY A 436 10.61 -9.39 16.32
N TYR A 437 10.98 -9.29 15.04
CA TYR A 437 10.01 -9.29 13.93
C TYR A 437 9.21 -10.61 13.85
N PHE A 438 9.89 -11.75 13.94
CA PHE A 438 9.23 -13.06 13.95
C PHE A 438 8.34 -13.25 15.18
N LEU A 439 8.77 -12.75 16.35
CA LEU A 439 8.00 -12.83 17.59
C LEU A 439 6.71 -11.99 17.53
N VAL A 440 6.75 -10.80 16.92
CA VAL A 440 5.56 -9.97 16.69
C VAL A 440 4.55 -10.71 15.81
N VAL A 441 5.00 -11.27 14.69
CA VAL A 441 4.11 -12.02 13.77
C VAL A 441 3.55 -13.28 14.44
N TRP A 442 4.39 -14.02 15.17
CA TRP A 442 3.97 -15.17 15.96
C TRP A 442 2.90 -14.80 17.00
N ASP A 443 3.06 -13.68 17.71
CA ASP A 443 2.08 -13.22 18.71
C ASP A 443 0.71 -12.91 18.10
N ILE A 444 0.70 -12.31 16.91
CA ILE A 444 -0.54 -12.04 16.16
C ILE A 444 -1.22 -13.35 15.75
N VAL A 445 -0.45 -14.32 15.24
CA VAL A 445 -0.98 -15.65 14.87
C VAL A 445 -1.50 -16.39 16.10
N GLU A 446 -0.82 -16.30 17.24
CA GLU A 446 -1.27 -16.89 18.49
C GLU A 446 -2.54 -16.21 19.02
N PHE A 447 -2.68 -14.90 18.86
CA PHE A 447 -3.95 -14.22 19.15
C PHE A 447 -5.09 -14.77 18.28
N CYS A 448 -4.88 -14.90 16.97
CA CYS A 448 -5.85 -15.50 16.07
C CYS A 448 -6.24 -16.91 16.52
N ASN A 449 -5.27 -17.77 16.86
CA ASN A 449 -5.52 -19.12 17.37
C ASN A 449 -6.38 -19.09 18.65
N ARG A 450 -6.06 -18.24 19.64
CA ARG A 450 -6.83 -18.12 20.89
C ARG A 450 -8.24 -17.56 20.69
N ALA A 451 -8.41 -16.65 19.74
CA ALA A 451 -9.69 -16.01 19.42
C ALA A 451 -10.54 -16.84 18.43
N ASN A 452 -10.08 -18.05 18.06
CA ASN A 452 -10.65 -18.88 17.01
C ASN A 452 -10.86 -18.08 15.71
N ILE A 453 -9.82 -17.41 15.23
CA ILE A 453 -9.80 -16.68 13.96
C ILE A 453 -8.83 -17.41 13.04
N PHE A 454 -9.32 -17.86 11.89
CA PHE A 454 -8.49 -18.51 10.88
C PHE A 454 -7.56 -17.48 10.25
N CYS A 455 -6.27 -17.79 10.29
CA CYS A 455 -5.24 -17.03 9.61
C CYS A 455 -4.15 -17.92 9.02
N GLN A 456 -3.47 -17.41 7.99
CA GLN A 456 -2.30 -18.05 7.40
C GLN A 456 -1.30 -17.01 6.88
N GLY A 457 -0.02 -17.29 7.05
CA GLY A 457 1.05 -16.58 6.37
C GLY A 457 1.11 -16.96 4.88
N ARG A 458 1.38 -15.99 4.01
CA ARG A 458 1.52 -16.18 2.57
C ARG A 458 2.80 -15.55 2.02
N GLY A 459 2.96 -15.62 0.70
CA GLY A 459 4.11 -15.00 0.02
C GLY A 459 5.39 -15.76 0.30
N SER A 460 6.51 -15.04 0.38
CA SER A 460 7.81 -15.67 0.56
C SER A 460 8.00 -16.29 1.95
N ALA A 461 7.20 -15.92 2.96
CA ALA A 461 7.21 -16.56 4.28
C ALA A 461 7.02 -18.09 4.22
N ALA A 462 6.31 -18.60 3.20
CA ALA A 462 6.13 -20.03 2.99
C ALA A 462 7.43 -20.78 2.61
N ASN A 463 8.53 -20.08 2.30
CA ASN A 463 9.84 -20.70 2.10
C ASN A 463 10.58 -20.98 3.43
N SER A 464 10.04 -20.59 4.58
CA SER A 464 10.72 -20.73 5.88
C SER A 464 10.17 -21.90 6.70
N ALA A 465 11.05 -22.84 7.05
CA ALA A 465 10.80 -23.90 8.00
C ALA A 465 10.56 -23.36 9.41
N VAL A 466 11.21 -22.24 9.79
CA VAL A 466 10.93 -21.53 11.06
C VAL A 466 9.50 -20.99 11.08
N CYS A 467 9.03 -20.34 10.01
CA CYS A 467 7.65 -19.86 9.92
C CYS A 467 6.63 -21.02 10.04
N TYR A 468 6.92 -22.16 9.41
CA TYR A 468 6.08 -23.35 9.52
C TYR A 468 6.08 -23.95 10.93
N ALA A 469 7.24 -24.02 11.59
CA ALA A 469 7.37 -24.48 12.97
C ALA A 469 6.59 -23.59 13.95
N LEU A 470 6.65 -22.27 13.77
CA LEU A 470 5.89 -21.29 14.56
C LEU A 470 4.38 -21.32 14.27
N GLY A 471 3.93 -22.02 13.22
CA GLY A 471 2.52 -22.08 12.82
C GLY A 471 2.04 -20.86 12.04
N ILE A 472 2.96 -19.95 11.68
CA ILE A 472 2.70 -18.77 10.85
C ILE A 472 2.23 -19.22 9.47
N THR A 473 2.96 -20.13 8.83
CA THR A 473 2.58 -20.72 7.54
C THR A 473 2.04 -22.13 7.71
N LYS A 474 1.21 -22.58 6.76
CA LYS A 474 0.72 -23.97 6.71
C LYS A 474 1.49 -24.85 5.72
N ALA A 475 2.41 -24.25 4.96
CA ALA A 475 3.21 -24.94 3.95
C ALA A 475 4.52 -25.49 4.55
N ASP A 476 4.75 -26.80 4.39
CA ASP A 476 6.01 -27.43 4.77
C ASP A 476 7.08 -27.18 3.69
N ALA A 477 7.89 -26.13 3.93
CA ALA A 477 8.97 -25.71 3.04
C ALA A 477 10.00 -26.81 2.75
N VAL A 478 10.26 -27.70 3.72
CA VAL A 478 11.29 -28.74 3.62
C VAL A 478 10.81 -29.87 2.72
N SER A 479 9.58 -30.36 2.93
CA SER A 479 9.00 -31.42 2.09
C SER A 479 8.85 -30.97 0.64
N LEU A 480 8.53 -29.70 0.43
CA LEU A 480 8.35 -29.09 -0.88
C LEU A 480 9.67 -28.62 -1.50
N GLY A 481 10.78 -28.63 -0.78
CA GLY A 481 12.09 -28.17 -1.28
C GLY A 481 12.06 -26.72 -1.74
N LEU A 482 11.48 -25.84 -0.93
CA LEU A 482 11.39 -24.41 -1.17
C LEU A 482 12.70 -23.70 -0.73
N LEU A 483 13.03 -22.59 -1.39
CA LEU A 483 14.31 -21.91 -1.23
C LEU A 483 14.19 -20.75 -0.21
N PHE A 484 14.77 -20.93 0.99
CA PHE A 484 14.70 -19.94 2.07
C PHE A 484 15.24 -18.56 1.69
N GLU A 485 16.29 -18.48 0.88
CA GLU A 485 16.93 -17.21 0.51
C GLU A 485 16.04 -16.34 -0.38
N ARG A 486 14.97 -16.89 -0.95
CA ARG A 486 13.89 -16.12 -1.57
C ARG A 486 13.15 -15.25 -0.55
N PHE A 487 13.06 -15.72 0.69
CA PHE A 487 12.42 -15.03 1.80
C PHE A 487 13.37 -14.04 2.47
N LEU A 488 14.54 -14.52 2.89
CA LEU A 488 15.50 -13.75 3.67
C LEU A 488 16.93 -14.05 3.23
N SER A 489 17.69 -13.01 2.89
CA SER A 489 19.10 -13.14 2.50
C SER A 489 19.95 -12.03 3.12
N PRO A 490 21.26 -12.26 3.40
CA PRO A 490 22.12 -11.26 4.02
C PRO A 490 22.37 -10.00 3.17
N GLU A 491 22.20 -10.10 1.85
CA GLU A 491 22.46 -9.02 0.90
C GLU A 491 21.24 -8.14 0.63
N ARG A 492 20.09 -8.46 1.25
CA ARG A 492 18.85 -7.72 1.10
C ARG A 492 18.75 -6.67 2.19
N ASP A 493 18.50 -5.43 1.79
CA ASP A 493 18.21 -4.34 2.73
C ASP A 493 16.80 -4.46 3.31
N GLY A 494 16.71 -4.38 4.64
CA GLY A 494 15.46 -4.27 5.40
C GLY A 494 14.79 -5.60 5.78
N PRO A 495 13.74 -5.55 6.63
CA PRO A 495 13.03 -6.73 7.12
C PRO A 495 12.33 -7.51 6.00
N PRO A 496 12.10 -8.83 6.21
CA PRO A 496 11.25 -9.61 5.31
C PRO A 496 9.79 -9.13 5.40
N ASP A 497 8.99 -9.44 4.37
CA ASP A 497 7.56 -9.12 4.33
C ASP A 497 6.79 -10.41 4.64
N ILE A 498 6.24 -10.54 5.86
CA ILE A 498 5.33 -11.63 6.23
C ILE A 498 3.89 -11.11 6.19
N ASP A 499 3.20 -11.44 5.11
CA ASP A 499 1.78 -11.17 4.92
C ASP A 499 0.95 -12.22 5.68
N LEU A 500 0.00 -11.76 6.51
CA LEU A 500 -1.01 -12.62 7.14
C LEU A 500 -2.37 -12.43 6.46
N ASP A 501 -2.90 -13.51 5.88
CA ASP A 501 -4.31 -13.59 5.51
C ASP A 501 -5.11 -13.96 6.75
N ILE A 502 -6.16 -13.19 7.04
CA ILE A 502 -7.05 -13.33 8.20
C ILE A 502 -8.50 -13.37 7.67
N GLU A 503 -9.40 -14.05 8.36
CA GLU A 503 -10.83 -13.94 8.09
C GLU A 503 -11.29 -12.50 7.88
N SER A 504 -11.84 -12.21 6.70
CA SER A 504 -12.25 -10.86 6.32
C SER A 504 -13.25 -10.22 7.30
N GLY A 505 -14.20 -11.01 7.82
CA GLY A 505 -15.23 -10.54 8.75
C GLY A 505 -14.74 -10.26 10.17
N ARG A 506 -13.59 -10.84 10.57
CA ARG A 506 -13.03 -10.75 11.92
C ARG A 506 -11.66 -10.08 11.98
N ARG A 507 -11.14 -9.65 10.83
CA ARG A 507 -9.86 -8.94 10.71
C ARG A 507 -9.75 -7.71 11.62
N GLU A 508 -10.85 -6.99 11.83
CA GLU A 508 -10.85 -5.81 12.70
C GLU A 508 -10.43 -6.15 14.13
N GLU A 509 -10.83 -7.32 14.66
CA GLU A 509 -10.45 -7.78 15.99
C GLU A 509 -8.92 -7.90 16.12
N VAL A 510 -8.25 -8.38 15.05
CA VAL A 510 -6.79 -8.51 15.02
C VAL A 510 -6.10 -7.16 14.93
N ILE A 511 -6.63 -6.23 14.14
CA ILE A 511 -6.11 -4.85 14.09
C ILE A 511 -6.22 -4.18 15.47
N GLN A 512 -7.38 -4.33 16.13
CA GLN A 512 -7.60 -3.78 17.48
C GLN A 512 -6.71 -4.47 18.52
N TYR A 513 -6.44 -5.77 18.39
CA TYR A 513 -5.45 -6.45 19.22
C TYR A 513 -4.07 -5.78 19.11
N VAL A 514 -3.59 -5.50 17.89
CA VAL A 514 -2.29 -4.83 17.70
C VAL A 514 -2.29 -3.43 18.33
N TYR A 515 -3.37 -2.65 18.16
CA TYR A 515 -3.50 -1.35 18.83
C TYR A 515 -3.47 -1.45 20.35
N GLN A 516 -4.14 -2.44 20.94
CA GLN A 516 -4.16 -2.66 22.39
C GLN A 516 -2.82 -3.15 22.91
N ARG A 517 -2.14 -4.01 22.14
CA ARG A 517 -0.89 -4.67 22.51
C ARG A 517 0.31 -3.72 22.54
N TYR A 518 0.41 -2.85 21.54
CA TYR A 518 1.57 -1.96 21.34
C TYR A 518 1.22 -0.49 21.61
N GLY A 519 -0.06 -0.15 21.69
CA GLY A 519 -0.55 1.21 21.90
C GLY A 519 -0.81 1.95 20.58
N ARG A 520 -1.90 2.71 20.55
CA ARG A 520 -2.35 3.49 19.37
C ARG A 520 -1.40 4.60 18.95
N HIS A 521 -0.51 5.04 19.84
CA HIS A 521 0.51 6.03 19.50
C HIS A 521 1.79 5.40 18.96
N HIS A 522 1.99 4.08 19.07
CA HIS A 522 3.13 3.34 18.50
C HIS A 522 2.77 2.58 17.23
N THR A 523 1.48 2.56 16.88
CA THR A 523 0.95 1.77 15.78
C THR A 523 -0.11 2.53 15.01
N ALA A 524 -0.14 2.32 13.70
CA ALA A 524 -1.12 2.95 12.82
C ALA A 524 -1.29 2.13 11.54
N GLN A 525 -2.46 2.23 10.91
CA GLN A 525 -2.68 1.69 9.57
C GLN A 525 -1.94 2.54 8.55
N VAL A 526 -1.44 1.94 7.49
CA VAL A 526 -0.83 2.65 6.37
C VAL A 526 -1.94 3.27 5.51
N ALA A 527 -1.72 4.48 4.98
CA ALA A 527 -2.66 5.07 4.03
C ALA A 527 -2.49 4.48 2.63
N ASN A 528 -3.48 4.74 1.78
CA ASN A 528 -3.32 4.67 0.34
C ASN A 528 -3.56 6.07 -0.24
N VAL A 529 -2.59 6.61 -0.96
CA VAL A 529 -2.79 7.85 -1.70
C VAL A 529 -3.53 7.53 -3.00
N ILE A 530 -4.82 7.90 -3.06
CA ILE A 530 -5.62 7.70 -4.27
C ILE A 530 -5.29 8.80 -5.25
N THR A 531 -4.81 8.44 -6.44
CA THR A 531 -4.42 9.40 -7.48
C THR A 531 -5.50 9.58 -8.54
N TYR A 532 -5.43 10.70 -9.25
CA TYR A 532 -6.20 10.95 -10.46
C TYR A 532 -5.80 9.97 -11.56
N ARG A 533 -6.76 9.18 -12.04
CA ARG A 533 -6.64 8.36 -13.26
C ARG A 533 -7.36 9.04 -14.42
N ALA A 534 -7.01 8.71 -15.65
CA ALA A 534 -7.49 9.36 -16.87
C ALA A 534 -9.00 9.69 -16.86
N ARG A 535 -9.87 8.74 -16.53
CA ARG A 535 -11.32 8.97 -16.44
C ARG A 535 -11.70 10.02 -15.38
N SER A 536 -11.13 9.92 -14.18
CA SER A 536 -11.40 10.90 -13.10
C SER A 536 -10.81 12.28 -13.41
N SER A 537 -9.64 12.34 -14.05
CA SER A 537 -9.01 13.59 -14.48
C SER A 537 -9.91 14.34 -15.46
N VAL A 538 -10.37 13.67 -16.52
CA VAL A 538 -11.28 14.25 -17.51
C VAL A 538 -12.58 14.73 -16.85
N ARG A 539 -13.18 13.91 -15.98
CA ARG A 539 -14.45 14.25 -15.35
C ARG A 539 -14.35 15.49 -14.45
N ASP A 540 -13.34 15.55 -13.59
CA ASP A 540 -13.19 16.65 -12.63
C ASP A 540 -12.68 17.93 -13.33
N MET A 541 -11.84 17.84 -14.37
CA MET A 541 -11.44 19.02 -15.16
C MET A 541 -12.57 19.56 -16.05
N ALA A 542 -13.42 18.69 -16.59
CA ALA A 542 -14.64 19.10 -17.27
C ALA A 542 -15.61 19.82 -16.31
N LYS A 543 -15.70 19.37 -15.05
CA LYS A 543 -16.47 20.07 -14.01
C LYS A 543 -15.89 21.45 -13.73
N ALA A 544 -14.58 21.57 -13.54
CA ALA A 544 -13.92 22.86 -13.30
C ALA A 544 -14.19 23.86 -14.42
N LEU A 545 -14.19 23.39 -15.68
CA LEU A 545 -14.50 24.20 -16.85
C LEU A 545 -16.00 24.45 -17.09
N GLY A 546 -16.88 24.04 -16.17
CA GLY A 546 -18.32 24.38 -16.21
C GLY A 546 -19.19 23.48 -17.08
N TYR A 547 -18.69 22.34 -17.58
CA TYR A 547 -19.50 21.42 -18.39
C TYR A 547 -20.53 20.67 -17.54
N ALA A 548 -21.68 20.30 -18.13
CA ALA A 548 -22.76 19.62 -17.41
C ALA A 548 -22.41 18.16 -17.05
N THR A 549 -22.95 17.63 -15.95
CA THR A 549 -22.66 16.26 -15.45
C THR A 549 -22.87 15.17 -16.51
N GLY A 550 -23.91 15.28 -17.34
CA GLY A 550 -24.13 14.34 -18.44
C GLY A 550 -22.99 14.30 -19.46
N GLN A 551 -22.39 15.46 -19.77
CA GLN A 551 -21.22 15.54 -20.66
C GLN A 551 -19.98 14.98 -19.99
N GLN A 552 -19.77 15.30 -18.72
CA GLN A 552 -18.66 14.77 -17.92
C GLN A 552 -18.66 13.23 -17.91
N ASP A 553 -19.81 12.61 -17.67
CA ASP A 553 -19.96 11.16 -17.64
C ASP A 553 -19.85 10.51 -19.02
N ALA A 554 -20.34 11.18 -20.07
CA ALA A 554 -20.21 10.72 -21.45
C ALA A 554 -18.73 10.69 -21.89
N TRP A 555 -17.99 11.77 -21.66
CA TRP A 555 -16.57 11.85 -21.97
C TRP A 555 -15.74 10.87 -21.15
N GLY A 556 -16.05 10.69 -19.86
CA GLY A 556 -15.38 9.68 -19.03
C GLY A 556 -15.48 8.25 -19.59
N LYS A 557 -16.54 7.92 -20.34
CA LYS A 557 -16.71 6.61 -21.00
C LYS A 557 -15.89 6.45 -22.28
N GLN A 558 -15.51 7.55 -22.93
CA GLN A 558 -14.65 7.55 -24.13
C GLN A 558 -13.18 7.30 -23.78
N VAL A 559 -12.79 7.52 -22.54
CA VAL A 559 -11.42 7.29 -22.04
C VAL A 559 -11.19 5.80 -21.80
N ASP A 560 -10.05 5.28 -22.27
CA ASP A 560 -9.61 3.93 -21.96
C ASP A 560 -9.41 3.77 -20.45
N ALA A 561 -9.92 2.67 -19.88
CA ALA A 561 -9.88 2.42 -18.45
C ALA A 561 -8.45 2.20 -17.92
N TRP A 562 -7.52 1.80 -18.79
CA TRP A 562 -6.12 1.49 -18.44
C TRP A 562 -5.10 2.36 -19.18
N GLY A 563 -5.56 3.28 -20.03
CA GLY A 563 -4.73 4.18 -20.82
C GLY A 563 -4.45 5.49 -20.08
N LYS A 564 -3.39 6.19 -20.53
CA LYS A 564 -3.10 7.57 -20.11
C LYS A 564 -4.00 8.56 -20.82
N VAL A 565 -4.19 9.75 -20.25
CA VAL A 565 -4.93 10.84 -20.93
C VAL A 565 -4.34 11.14 -22.30
N ALA A 566 -3.00 11.15 -22.43
CA ALA A 566 -2.31 11.37 -23.70
C ALA A 566 -2.67 10.36 -24.79
N THR A 567 -2.98 9.12 -24.41
CA THR A 567 -3.42 8.09 -25.37
C THR A 567 -4.79 8.42 -25.93
N THR A 568 -5.72 8.88 -25.08
CA THR A 568 -7.03 9.33 -25.53
C THR A 568 -6.93 10.60 -26.38
N ALA A 569 -6.09 11.57 -25.99
CA ALA A 569 -5.90 12.82 -26.74
C ALA A 569 -5.32 12.60 -28.16
N ALA A 570 -4.62 11.48 -28.40
CA ALA A 570 -4.09 11.12 -29.70
C ALA A 570 -5.10 10.35 -30.59
N GLN A 571 -6.27 9.98 -30.07
CA GLN A 571 -7.28 9.26 -30.83
C GLN A 571 -8.05 10.23 -31.76
N PRO A 572 -8.26 9.86 -33.03
CA PRO A 572 -8.98 10.71 -33.97
C PRO A 572 -10.49 10.85 -33.69
N GLU A 573 -11.08 9.97 -32.89
CA GLU A 573 -12.53 9.88 -32.64
C GLU A 573 -12.89 10.11 -31.16
N HIS A 574 -12.68 11.32 -30.65
CA HIS A 574 -13.24 11.73 -29.35
C HIS A 574 -13.88 13.12 -29.41
N GLU A 575 -14.82 13.37 -28.51
CA GLU A 575 -15.55 14.65 -28.43
C GLU A 575 -15.08 15.53 -27.25
N ILE A 576 -14.02 15.10 -26.56
CA ILE A 576 -13.49 15.78 -25.38
C ILE A 576 -12.80 17.10 -25.79
N PRO A 577 -13.16 18.27 -25.22
CA PRO A 577 -12.51 19.54 -25.52
C PRO A 577 -11.02 19.56 -25.18
N ALA A 578 -10.21 20.24 -26.00
CA ALA A 578 -8.76 20.31 -25.82
C ALA A 578 -8.34 20.83 -24.43
N GLY A 579 -8.98 21.90 -23.94
CA GLY A 579 -8.68 22.44 -22.60
C GLY A 579 -8.99 21.47 -21.45
N VAL A 580 -9.96 20.56 -21.61
CA VAL A 580 -10.21 19.49 -20.64
C VAL A 580 -9.08 18.48 -20.66
N LEU A 581 -8.61 18.08 -21.84
CA LEU A 581 -7.53 17.11 -22.00
C LEU A 581 -6.18 17.66 -21.53
N GLU A 582 -5.88 18.94 -21.78
CA GLU A 582 -4.67 19.61 -21.30
C GLU A 582 -4.60 19.56 -19.77
N LEU A 583 -5.62 20.07 -19.08
CA LEU A 583 -5.69 20.04 -17.62
C LEU A 583 -5.75 18.60 -17.06
N ALA A 584 -6.46 17.70 -17.75
CA ALA A 584 -6.57 16.31 -17.33
C ALA A 584 -5.22 15.57 -17.42
N ALA A 585 -4.38 15.92 -18.40
CA ALA A 585 -3.03 15.40 -18.53
C ALA A 585 -2.09 15.97 -17.46
N GLU A 586 -2.24 17.26 -17.11
CA GLU A 586 -1.45 17.89 -16.05
C GLU A 586 -1.77 17.34 -14.65
N ILE A 587 -3.04 17.02 -14.36
CA ILE A 587 -3.48 16.47 -13.06
C ILE A 587 -3.36 14.94 -12.97
N GLU A 588 -3.13 14.24 -14.09
CA GLU A 588 -3.00 12.77 -14.09
C GLU A 588 -1.90 12.32 -13.11
N ASP A 589 -2.18 11.27 -12.34
CA ASP A 589 -1.34 10.75 -11.26
C ASP A 589 -1.12 11.68 -10.05
N ALA A 590 -1.70 12.89 -10.03
CA ALA A 590 -1.72 13.74 -8.83
C ALA A 590 -2.54 13.11 -7.69
N PRO A 591 -2.14 13.30 -6.42
CA PRO A 591 -2.89 12.82 -5.26
C PRO A 591 -4.25 13.52 -5.15
N ARG A 592 -5.32 12.75 -4.91
CA ARG A 592 -6.70 13.25 -4.84
C ARG A 592 -7.29 13.21 -3.43
N HIS A 593 -7.05 12.13 -2.69
CA HIS A 593 -7.45 11.97 -1.29
C HIS A 593 -6.77 10.74 -0.67
N LEU A 594 -6.79 10.66 0.66
CA LEU A 594 -6.34 9.49 1.39
C LEU A 594 -7.43 8.42 1.58
N GLY A 595 -7.09 7.22 1.13
CA GLY A 595 -7.72 5.95 1.50
C GLY A 595 -6.95 5.24 2.61
N ILE A 596 -7.47 4.11 3.05
CA ILE A 596 -6.81 3.23 4.02
C ILE A 596 -6.23 2.04 3.25
N HIS A 597 -4.98 1.68 3.52
CA HIS A 597 -4.39 0.49 2.93
C HIS A 597 -5.19 -0.75 3.34
N SER A 598 -5.37 -1.67 2.41
CA SER A 598 -6.15 -2.89 2.60
C SER A 598 -5.54 -3.89 3.60
N GLY A 599 -4.42 -3.58 4.27
CA GLY A 599 -3.62 -4.57 5.00
C GLY A 599 -2.56 -3.97 5.93
N GLY A 600 -1.79 -3.02 5.41
CA GLY A 600 -0.60 -2.50 6.06
C GLY A 600 -0.85 -1.82 7.39
N MET A 601 -0.12 -2.25 8.40
CA MET A 601 0.01 -1.62 9.71
C MET A 601 1.49 -1.45 10.01
N VAL A 602 1.86 -0.36 10.68
CA VAL A 602 3.22 -0.14 11.16
C VAL A 602 3.28 -0.27 12.68
N ILE A 603 4.44 -0.67 13.18
CA ILE A 603 4.74 -0.76 14.61
C ILE A 603 6.13 -0.16 14.85
N CYS A 604 6.23 0.78 15.80
CA CYS A 604 7.45 1.52 16.08
C CYS A 604 7.90 1.39 17.54
N ASP A 605 9.21 1.47 17.77
CA ASP A 605 9.87 1.49 19.09
C ASP A 605 9.55 2.75 19.89
N ARG A 606 9.40 3.87 19.18
CA ARG A 606 8.94 5.17 19.68
C ARG A 606 7.56 5.49 19.12
N PRO A 607 6.82 6.46 19.70
CA PRO A 607 5.51 6.83 19.18
C PRO A 607 5.56 7.10 17.67
N VAL A 608 4.79 6.38 16.87
CA VAL A 608 4.73 6.55 15.41
C VAL A 608 4.28 7.96 15.04
N ILE A 609 3.49 8.59 15.92
CA ILE A 609 3.03 9.97 15.81
C ILE A 609 4.17 11.00 15.88
N GLU A 610 5.39 10.60 16.27
CA GLU A 610 6.60 11.42 16.21
C GLU A 610 7.41 11.22 14.92
N VAL A 611 7.01 10.25 14.09
CA VAL A 611 7.65 9.93 12.80
C VAL A 611 6.79 10.42 11.64
N CYS A 612 5.48 10.18 11.71
CA CYS A 612 4.52 10.60 10.71
C CYS A 612 3.20 10.90 11.42
N PRO A 613 2.55 12.04 11.14
CA PRO A 613 1.26 12.32 11.74
C PRO A 613 0.23 11.24 11.40
N VAL A 614 -0.68 11.01 12.34
CA VAL A 614 -1.80 10.07 12.15
C VAL A 614 -3.14 10.80 12.22
N GLU A 615 -4.12 10.31 11.47
CA GLU A 615 -5.48 10.83 11.42
C GLU A 615 -6.52 9.72 11.58
N TRP A 616 -7.76 10.09 11.92
CA TRP A 616 -8.86 9.12 11.97
C TRP A 616 -9.19 8.58 10.58
N GLY A 617 -9.32 7.26 10.48
CA GLY A 617 -9.96 6.61 9.35
C GLY A 617 -11.48 6.78 9.37
N ARG A 618 -12.16 6.42 8.28
CA ARG A 618 -13.64 6.37 8.26
C ARG A 618 -14.19 5.23 9.11
N MET A 619 -13.41 4.16 9.27
CA MET A 619 -13.77 3.08 10.18
C MET A 619 -13.50 3.53 11.61
N ARG A 620 -14.48 3.29 12.47
CA ARG A 620 -14.42 3.60 13.90
C ARG A 620 -13.15 3.01 14.52
N ASP A 621 -12.53 3.77 15.43
CA ASP A 621 -11.37 3.33 16.21
C ASP A 621 -10.16 2.89 15.36
N ARG A 622 -10.01 3.44 14.14
CA ARG A 622 -8.88 3.19 13.26
C ARG A 622 -8.08 4.47 13.01
N SER A 623 -6.83 4.49 13.41
CA SER A 623 -5.88 5.58 13.10
C SER A 623 -5.01 5.21 11.91
N VAL A 624 -4.79 6.16 10.99
CA VAL A 624 -4.08 5.94 9.73
C VAL A 624 -2.94 6.95 9.61
N LEU A 625 -1.78 6.51 9.18
CA LEU A 625 -0.66 7.37 8.79
C LEU A 625 -1.04 8.24 7.59
N GLN A 626 -0.37 9.36 7.44
CA GLN A 626 -0.52 10.21 6.25
C GLN A 626 0.30 9.70 5.04
N TRP A 627 1.11 8.65 5.22
CA TRP A 627 1.99 8.07 4.20
C TRP A 627 1.45 6.77 3.61
N ASP A 628 1.72 6.57 2.32
CA ASP A 628 1.44 5.32 1.63
C ASP A 628 2.50 4.24 1.91
N LYS A 629 2.30 3.03 1.34
CA LYS A 629 3.22 1.90 1.51
C LYS A 629 4.66 2.23 1.10
N ASP A 630 4.83 2.93 -0.02
CA ASP A 630 6.16 3.23 -0.56
C ASP A 630 6.84 4.31 0.29
N ASP A 631 6.09 5.33 0.71
CA ASP A 631 6.57 6.39 1.60
C ASP A 631 6.98 5.83 2.97
N CYS A 632 6.21 4.91 3.54
CA CYS A 632 6.59 4.21 4.78
C CYS A 632 7.91 3.42 4.61
N ALA A 633 8.04 2.66 3.51
CA ALA A 633 9.23 1.87 3.26
C ALA A 633 10.48 2.73 3.07
N ALA A 634 10.37 3.85 2.34
CA ALA A 634 11.45 4.82 2.14
C ALA A 634 11.88 5.50 3.45
N ALA A 635 10.95 5.73 4.37
CA ALA A 635 11.22 6.29 5.70
C ALA A 635 11.73 5.25 6.73
N GLY A 636 11.85 3.97 6.36
CA GLY A 636 12.34 2.90 7.24
C GLY A 636 11.29 2.34 8.21
N LEU A 637 9.99 2.61 7.99
CA LEU A 637 8.91 2.04 8.79
C LEU A 637 8.70 0.56 8.44
N VAL A 638 8.75 -0.29 9.47
CA VAL A 638 8.46 -1.72 9.32
C VAL A 638 6.95 -1.93 9.23
N LYS A 639 6.54 -2.57 8.14
CA LYS A 639 5.15 -2.85 7.83
C LYS A 639 4.81 -4.31 8.13
N PHE A 640 3.61 -4.52 8.66
CA PHE A 640 2.96 -5.80 8.84
C PHE A 640 1.67 -5.80 8.04
N ASP A 641 1.50 -6.77 7.16
CA ASP A 641 0.35 -6.85 6.28
C ASP A 641 -0.72 -7.78 6.88
N LEU A 642 -1.78 -7.19 7.43
CA LEU A 642 -2.93 -7.88 8.03
C LEU A 642 -4.09 -7.86 7.05
N LEU A 643 -4.20 -8.85 6.17
CA LEU A 643 -5.13 -8.84 5.04
C LEU A 643 -6.40 -9.62 5.34
N GLY A 644 -7.53 -9.15 4.78
CA GLY A 644 -8.80 -9.85 4.90
C GLY A 644 -9.01 -10.78 3.72
N LEU A 645 -9.25 -12.07 3.97
CA LEU A 645 -9.53 -13.08 2.97
C LEU A 645 -10.90 -13.71 3.19
N GLY A 646 -11.83 -13.44 2.28
CA GLY A 646 -13.21 -13.95 2.36
C GLY A 646 -13.30 -15.48 2.42
N MET A 647 -12.40 -16.17 1.70
CA MET A 647 -12.39 -17.63 1.71
C MET A 647 -12.08 -18.23 3.09
N LEU A 648 -11.24 -17.59 3.91
CA LEU A 648 -11.01 -18.07 5.28
C LEU A 648 -12.29 -17.97 6.11
N THR A 649 -13.05 -16.87 5.96
CA THR A 649 -14.36 -16.72 6.60
C THR A 649 -15.34 -17.80 6.12
N ALA A 650 -15.42 -18.06 4.81
CA ALA A 650 -16.27 -19.12 4.28
C ALA A 650 -15.86 -20.52 4.77
N LEU A 651 -14.57 -20.83 4.80
CA LEU A 651 -14.09 -22.13 5.29
C LEU A 651 -14.39 -22.30 6.78
N HIS A 652 -14.18 -21.27 7.60
CA HIS A 652 -14.51 -21.34 9.02
C HIS A 652 -16.01 -21.54 9.24
N HIS A 653 -16.88 -20.78 8.56
CA HIS A 653 -18.32 -21.00 8.61
C HIS A 653 -18.73 -22.42 8.17
N ALA A 654 -18.07 -22.97 7.14
CA ALA A 654 -18.35 -24.34 6.71
C ALA A 654 -17.95 -25.36 7.79
N VAL A 655 -16.77 -25.21 8.40
CA VAL A 655 -16.31 -26.06 9.51
C VAL A 655 -17.27 -25.99 10.70
N ASP A 656 -17.75 -24.80 11.06
CA ASP A 656 -18.74 -24.62 12.13
C ASP A 656 -20.07 -25.33 11.81
N LEU A 657 -20.59 -25.16 10.60
CA LEU A 657 -21.82 -25.82 10.16
C LEU A 657 -21.68 -27.34 10.09
N ILE A 658 -20.52 -27.84 9.65
CA ILE A 658 -20.21 -29.28 9.66
C ILE A 658 -20.19 -29.79 11.09
N ARG A 659 -19.49 -29.11 12.00
CA ARG A 659 -19.45 -29.50 13.42
C ARG A 659 -20.84 -29.52 14.04
N GLU A 660 -21.65 -28.48 13.82
CA GLU A 660 -22.99 -28.34 14.37
C GLU A 660 -23.95 -29.43 13.85
N HIS A 661 -23.97 -29.68 12.54
CA HIS A 661 -24.99 -30.52 11.92
C HIS A 661 -24.53 -31.96 11.62
N ARG A 662 -23.22 -32.23 11.57
CA ARG A 662 -22.63 -33.56 11.35
C ARG A 662 -22.00 -34.17 12.60
N GLY A 663 -21.61 -33.35 13.57
CA GLY A 663 -21.04 -33.81 14.83
C GLY A 663 -19.58 -34.28 14.75
N TYR A 664 -18.82 -33.88 13.73
CA TYR A 664 -17.38 -34.10 13.65
C TYR A 664 -16.63 -32.79 13.38
N GLU A 665 -15.41 -32.68 13.89
CA GLU A 665 -14.54 -31.53 13.60
C GLU A 665 -13.68 -31.79 12.36
N LEU A 666 -13.56 -30.76 11.52
CA LEU A 666 -12.75 -30.78 10.31
C LEU A 666 -11.54 -29.86 10.49
N ASP A 667 -10.35 -30.44 10.56
CA ASP A 667 -9.10 -29.68 10.54
C ASP A 667 -8.60 -29.53 9.09
N LEU A 668 -8.57 -28.29 8.61
CA LEU A 668 -8.14 -27.96 7.25
C LEU A 668 -6.69 -28.38 6.96
N ALA A 669 -5.83 -28.48 7.98
CA ALA A 669 -4.43 -28.83 7.81
C ALA A 669 -4.20 -30.34 7.56
N THR A 670 -5.19 -31.18 7.88
CA THR A 670 -5.08 -32.65 7.83
C THR A 670 -6.04 -33.29 6.83
N ILE A 671 -6.70 -32.50 5.99
CA ILE A 671 -7.60 -33.01 4.94
C ILE A 671 -6.82 -33.93 3.98
N PRO A 672 -7.28 -35.19 3.78
CA PRO A 672 -6.61 -36.13 2.90
C PRO A 672 -6.73 -35.73 1.43
N GLN A 673 -5.71 -36.05 0.63
CA GLN A 673 -5.72 -35.90 -0.82
C GLN A 673 -6.46 -37.08 -1.48
N GLU A 674 -7.56 -36.80 -2.18
CA GLU A 674 -8.47 -37.81 -2.72
C GLU A 674 -8.64 -37.69 -4.24
N ASP A 675 -8.60 -38.83 -4.94
CA ASP A 675 -8.75 -38.90 -6.40
C ASP A 675 -10.10 -38.34 -6.87
N ASP A 676 -11.18 -38.52 -6.10
CA ASP A 676 -12.51 -38.06 -6.46
C ASP A 676 -12.65 -36.54 -6.39
N VAL A 677 -12.01 -35.89 -5.42
CA VAL A 677 -11.92 -34.43 -5.34
C VAL A 677 -11.14 -33.90 -6.55
N TYR A 678 -10.02 -34.52 -6.91
CA TYR A 678 -9.30 -34.18 -8.14
C TYR A 678 -10.12 -34.45 -9.41
N ALA A 679 -10.96 -35.49 -9.43
CA ALA A 679 -11.86 -35.77 -10.54
C ALA A 679 -12.91 -34.68 -10.70
N MET A 680 -13.47 -34.14 -9.61
CA MET A 680 -14.34 -32.95 -9.63
C MET A 680 -13.60 -31.74 -10.25
N LEU A 681 -12.38 -31.46 -9.80
CA LEU A 681 -11.57 -30.37 -10.33
C LEU A 681 -11.32 -30.55 -11.84
N CYS A 682 -11.00 -31.76 -12.30
CA CYS A 682 -10.80 -32.05 -13.73
C CYS A 682 -12.04 -31.80 -14.59
N ARG A 683 -13.25 -31.85 -14.03
CA ARG A 683 -14.48 -31.51 -14.74
C ARG A 683 -14.77 -30.01 -14.76
N ALA A 684 -13.86 -29.20 -14.21
CA ALA A 684 -14.02 -27.75 -14.01
C ALA A 684 -15.21 -27.39 -13.11
N ASP A 685 -15.54 -28.26 -12.17
CA ASP A 685 -16.64 -28.05 -11.24
C ASP A 685 -16.21 -27.22 -10.03
N THR A 686 -15.87 -25.97 -10.28
CA THR A 686 -15.14 -25.12 -9.33
C THR A 686 -15.85 -23.81 -8.97
N VAL A 687 -17.16 -23.70 -9.25
CA VAL A 687 -17.96 -22.56 -8.76
C VAL A 687 -17.81 -22.44 -7.23
N GLY A 688 -17.38 -21.27 -6.75
CA GLY A 688 -17.15 -21.00 -5.33
C GLY A 688 -15.82 -21.51 -4.77
N VAL A 689 -15.06 -22.33 -5.52
CA VAL A 689 -13.75 -22.85 -5.11
C VAL A 689 -12.69 -21.77 -5.27
N PHE A 690 -11.85 -21.60 -4.25
CA PHE A 690 -10.87 -20.52 -4.19
C PHE A 690 -9.93 -20.51 -5.41
N GLN A 691 -9.61 -19.33 -5.95
CA GLN A 691 -8.66 -19.06 -7.07
C GLN A 691 -8.98 -19.69 -8.44
N ILE A 692 -9.61 -20.86 -8.49
CA ILE A 692 -9.81 -21.64 -9.73
C ILE A 692 -11.26 -21.62 -10.25
N GLU A 693 -12.06 -20.65 -9.80
CA GLU A 693 -13.48 -20.47 -10.19
C GLU A 693 -13.70 -19.51 -11.37
N SER A 694 -12.66 -18.83 -11.84
CA SER A 694 -12.78 -17.90 -12.99
C SER A 694 -12.96 -18.68 -14.29
N ARG A 695 -13.59 -18.07 -15.31
CA ARG A 695 -13.82 -18.73 -16.62
C ARG A 695 -12.53 -19.24 -17.26
N ALA A 696 -11.43 -18.50 -17.14
CA ALA A 696 -10.14 -18.88 -17.72
C ALA A 696 -9.50 -20.07 -16.99
N GLN A 697 -9.61 -20.10 -15.65
CA GLN A 697 -9.16 -21.22 -14.84
C GLN A 697 -10.02 -22.47 -15.10
N MET A 698 -11.35 -22.32 -15.08
CA MET A 698 -12.28 -23.41 -15.42
C MET A 698 -12.03 -24.01 -16.81
N ALA A 699 -11.65 -23.20 -17.80
CA ALA A 699 -11.32 -23.72 -19.13
C ALA A 699 -10.01 -24.53 -19.18
N THR A 700 -9.13 -24.33 -18.20
CA THR A 700 -7.80 -24.95 -18.13
C THR A 700 -7.84 -26.28 -17.39
N LEU A 701 -8.61 -26.39 -16.31
CA LEU A 701 -8.70 -27.59 -15.49
C LEU A 701 -8.94 -28.91 -16.28
N PRO A 702 -9.85 -28.99 -17.27
CA PRO A 702 -10.07 -30.22 -18.04
C PRO A 702 -8.90 -30.58 -18.96
N ARG A 703 -8.05 -29.59 -19.29
CA ARG A 703 -6.84 -29.76 -20.09
C ARG A 703 -5.65 -30.14 -19.21
N LEU A 704 -5.48 -29.48 -18.08
CA LEU A 704 -4.40 -29.75 -17.12
C LEU A 704 -4.59 -31.12 -16.44
N LYS A 705 -5.83 -31.46 -16.07
CA LYS A 705 -6.22 -32.67 -15.35
C LYS A 705 -5.42 -32.88 -14.05
N PRO A 706 -5.57 -32.01 -13.05
CA PRO A 706 -4.86 -32.14 -11.78
C PRO A 706 -5.15 -33.49 -11.09
N ARG A 707 -4.12 -34.14 -10.55
CA ARG A 707 -4.19 -35.44 -9.83
C ARG A 707 -3.43 -35.46 -8.50
N ARG A 708 -2.74 -34.38 -8.15
CA ARG A 708 -1.95 -34.25 -6.93
C ARG A 708 -1.88 -32.78 -6.53
N PHE A 709 -1.57 -32.51 -5.26
CA PHE A 709 -1.52 -31.15 -4.74
C PHE A 709 -0.63 -30.21 -5.56
N TYR A 710 0.55 -30.66 -6.00
CA TYR A 710 1.46 -29.82 -6.76
C TYR A 710 0.88 -29.40 -8.14
N ASP A 711 -0.06 -30.15 -8.70
CA ASP A 711 -0.74 -29.72 -9.94
C ASP A 711 -1.62 -28.47 -9.68
N LEU A 712 -2.17 -28.31 -8.46
CA LEU A 712 -2.90 -27.10 -8.07
C LEU A 712 -1.97 -25.91 -7.90
N VAL A 713 -0.77 -26.14 -7.34
CA VAL A 713 0.31 -25.13 -7.25
C VAL A 713 0.66 -24.60 -8.63
N VAL A 714 0.68 -25.47 -9.65
CA VAL A 714 0.88 -25.04 -11.04
C VAL A 714 -0.35 -24.32 -11.59
N GLU A 715 -1.58 -24.83 -11.39
CA GLU A 715 -2.81 -24.19 -11.90
C GLU A 715 -2.98 -22.74 -11.44
N VAL A 716 -2.70 -22.47 -10.15
CA VAL A 716 -2.74 -21.12 -9.57
C VAL A 716 -1.70 -20.18 -10.22
N ALA A 717 -0.60 -20.72 -10.72
CA ALA A 717 0.46 -19.95 -11.39
C ALA A 717 0.26 -19.81 -12.90
N LEU A 718 -0.40 -20.78 -13.55
CA LEU A 718 -0.37 -20.97 -15.00
C LEU A 718 -1.22 -19.95 -15.77
N ILE A 719 -2.42 -19.63 -15.28
CA ILE A 719 -3.40 -18.80 -16.02
C ILE A 719 -3.22 -17.33 -15.69
N ARG A 720 -2.24 -16.72 -16.37
CA ARG A 720 -1.86 -15.30 -16.24
C ARG A 720 -1.42 -14.75 -17.61
N PRO A 721 -1.51 -13.42 -17.84
CA PRO A 721 -1.09 -12.83 -19.11
C PRO A 721 0.33 -13.24 -19.54
N GLY A 722 1.26 -13.27 -18.58
CA GLY A 722 2.66 -13.58 -18.82
C GLY A 722 2.93 -15.00 -19.35
N PRO A 723 2.64 -16.09 -18.61
CA PRO A 723 2.81 -17.47 -19.11
C PRO A 723 1.99 -17.79 -20.38
N ILE A 724 0.83 -17.14 -20.57
CA ILE A 724 0.03 -17.28 -21.80
C ILE A 724 0.75 -16.63 -22.99
N GLN A 725 1.27 -15.41 -22.81
CA GLN A 725 2.05 -14.69 -23.83
C GLN A 725 3.43 -15.30 -24.06
N GLY A 726 4.04 -15.86 -23.01
CA GLY A 726 5.30 -16.60 -23.03
C GLY A 726 5.14 -18.07 -23.40
N GLY A 727 3.95 -18.49 -23.86
CA GLY A 727 3.61 -19.81 -24.42
C GLY A 727 4.05 -21.04 -23.63
N SER A 728 4.33 -20.91 -22.33
CA SER A 728 4.79 -21.97 -21.43
C SER A 728 3.64 -22.89 -20.98
N VAL A 729 2.40 -22.41 -21.13
CA VAL A 729 1.17 -23.13 -20.76
C VAL A 729 0.98 -24.42 -21.56
N HIS A 730 1.16 -24.34 -22.88
CA HIS A 730 0.87 -25.47 -23.78
C HIS A 730 1.89 -26.62 -23.64
N PRO A 731 3.22 -26.37 -23.62
CA PRO A 731 4.22 -27.42 -23.38
C PRO A 731 3.99 -28.16 -22.07
N TYR A 732 3.73 -27.43 -20.98
CA TYR A 732 3.47 -28.06 -19.68
C TYR A 732 2.25 -28.99 -19.72
N ILE A 733 1.13 -28.52 -20.28
CA ILE A 733 -0.10 -29.32 -20.40
C ILE A 733 0.12 -30.57 -21.28
N ARG A 734 0.83 -30.46 -22.41
CA ARG A 734 1.13 -31.62 -23.27
C ARG A 734 1.99 -32.65 -22.55
N ARG A 735 3.06 -32.21 -21.87
CA ARG A 735 3.94 -33.09 -21.09
C ARG A 735 3.20 -33.75 -19.93
N ARG A 736 2.35 -33.00 -19.23
CA ARG A 736 1.52 -33.52 -18.12
C ARG A 736 0.56 -34.61 -18.57
N ASN A 737 0.05 -34.51 -19.80
CA ASN A 737 -0.84 -35.48 -20.43
C ASN A 737 -0.09 -36.60 -21.19
N GLY A 738 1.24 -36.64 -21.16
CA GLY A 738 2.04 -37.63 -21.89
C GLY A 738 2.02 -37.49 -23.41
N GLN A 739 1.59 -36.33 -23.93
CA GLN A 739 1.55 -36.03 -25.37
C GLN A 739 2.91 -35.55 -25.91
N GLU A 740 3.82 -35.18 -25.02
CA GLU A 740 5.18 -34.72 -25.31
C GLU A 740 6.12 -35.30 -24.23
N PRO A 741 7.29 -35.87 -24.58
CA PRO A 741 8.24 -36.36 -23.59
C PRO A 741 8.83 -35.19 -22.79
N VAL A 742 9.16 -35.45 -21.52
CA VAL A 742 9.86 -34.47 -20.68
C VAL A 742 11.33 -34.44 -21.09
N THR A 743 11.80 -33.27 -21.52
CA THR A 743 13.19 -33.02 -21.90
C THR A 743 13.76 -31.85 -21.12
N TYR A 744 15.08 -31.84 -20.97
CA TYR A 744 15.85 -30.76 -20.35
C TYR A 744 16.98 -30.36 -21.29
N LEU A 745 17.31 -29.07 -21.34
CA LEU A 745 18.45 -28.57 -22.14
C LEU A 745 19.79 -29.10 -21.64
N HIS A 746 19.86 -29.45 -20.35
CA HIS A 746 21.04 -30.04 -19.72
C HIS A 746 20.61 -30.88 -18.51
N PRO A 747 21.29 -32.00 -18.18
CA PRO A 747 20.96 -32.83 -17.01
C PRO A 747 20.91 -32.07 -15.67
N LEU A 748 21.74 -31.02 -15.52
CA LEU A 748 21.76 -30.19 -14.31
C LEU A 748 20.44 -29.44 -14.07
N LEU A 749 19.60 -29.24 -15.09
CA LEU A 749 18.31 -28.57 -14.97
C LEU A 749 17.19 -29.48 -14.43
N GLU A 750 17.43 -30.79 -14.32
CA GLU A 750 16.42 -31.73 -13.83
C GLU A 750 16.04 -31.42 -12.37
N ASN A 751 17.01 -31.01 -11.54
CA ASN A 751 16.79 -30.63 -10.15
C ASN A 751 15.83 -29.43 -10.02
N SER A 752 16.02 -28.39 -10.84
CA SER A 752 15.21 -27.17 -10.82
C SER A 752 13.87 -27.29 -11.54
N LEU A 753 13.81 -28.03 -12.65
CA LEU A 753 12.64 -28.07 -13.54
C LEU A 753 11.84 -29.38 -13.49
N GLY A 754 12.28 -30.40 -12.75
CA GLY A 754 11.63 -31.71 -12.71
C GLY A 754 10.18 -31.65 -12.24
N LYS A 755 9.90 -30.83 -11.21
CA LYS A 755 8.53 -30.64 -10.68
C LYS A 755 7.58 -30.02 -11.70
N THR A 756 8.11 -29.24 -12.64
CA THR A 756 7.36 -28.55 -13.70
C THR A 756 7.62 -29.15 -15.08
N LEU A 757 8.06 -30.42 -15.13
CA LEU A 757 8.20 -31.19 -16.37
C LEU A 757 9.09 -30.50 -17.41
N GLY A 758 10.19 -29.88 -16.97
CA GLY A 758 11.15 -29.21 -17.84
C GLY A 758 10.73 -27.81 -18.32
N VAL A 759 9.63 -27.24 -17.78
CA VAL A 759 9.13 -25.91 -18.15
C VAL A 759 9.34 -24.94 -16.98
N PRO A 760 10.03 -23.80 -17.15
CA PRO A 760 10.17 -22.80 -16.09
C PRO A 760 8.82 -22.11 -15.83
N LEU A 761 8.32 -22.20 -14.60
CA LEU A 761 7.02 -21.62 -14.19
C LEU A 761 7.12 -20.72 -12.96
N PHE A 762 8.15 -20.89 -12.12
CA PHE A 762 8.32 -20.12 -10.89
C PHE A 762 9.64 -19.33 -10.80
N GLN A 763 9.63 -18.27 -10.01
CA GLN A 763 10.81 -17.43 -9.76
C GLN A 763 11.91 -18.18 -9.01
N GLU A 764 11.53 -19.00 -8.03
CA GLU A 764 12.41 -19.86 -7.25
C GLU A 764 13.14 -20.86 -8.17
N GLN A 765 12.49 -21.34 -9.23
CA GLN A 765 13.12 -22.20 -10.22
C GLN A 765 14.21 -21.47 -11.01
N LEU A 766 14.00 -20.20 -11.38
CA LEU A 766 15.03 -19.41 -12.07
C LEU A 766 16.27 -19.23 -11.20
N MET A 767 16.07 -19.03 -9.89
CA MET A 767 17.18 -18.97 -8.94
C MET A 767 17.89 -20.33 -8.86
N GLN A 768 17.13 -21.43 -8.69
CA GLN A 768 17.69 -22.77 -8.61
C GLN A 768 18.43 -23.17 -9.90
N MET A 769 17.92 -22.79 -11.07
CA MET A 769 18.61 -22.98 -12.34
C MET A 769 20.00 -22.33 -12.31
N ALA A 770 20.11 -21.06 -11.91
CA ALA A 770 21.40 -20.36 -11.83
C ALA A 770 22.39 -21.06 -10.87
N ILE A 771 21.89 -21.57 -9.74
CA ILE A 771 22.69 -22.36 -8.78
C ILE A 771 23.16 -23.67 -9.43
N ASP A 772 22.26 -24.41 -10.06
CA ASP A 772 22.52 -25.72 -10.66
C ASP A 772 23.48 -25.64 -11.85
N VAL A 773 23.28 -24.67 -12.76
CA VAL A 773 24.03 -24.60 -14.03
C VAL A 773 25.26 -23.71 -13.98
N ALA A 774 25.33 -22.73 -13.06
CA ALA A 774 26.44 -21.78 -12.99
C ALA A 774 27.13 -21.73 -11.62
N GLY A 775 26.66 -22.50 -10.64
CA GLY A 775 27.23 -22.49 -9.29
C GLY A 775 27.11 -21.15 -8.59
N PHE A 776 26.01 -20.43 -8.86
CA PHE A 776 25.68 -19.24 -8.10
C PHE A 776 25.41 -19.64 -6.65
N THR A 777 25.79 -18.76 -5.73
CA THR A 777 25.24 -18.77 -4.38
C THR A 777 23.75 -18.39 -4.43
N PRO A 778 22.94 -18.81 -3.44
CA PRO A 778 21.53 -18.39 -3.37
C PRO A 778 21.33 -16.87 -3.42
N SER A 779 22.26 -16.10 -2.84
CA SER A 779 22.24 -14.64 -2.88
C SER A 779 22.50 -14.09 -4.29
N GLU A 780 23.55 -14.56 -5.00
CA GLU A 780 23.81 -14.20 -6.40
C GLU A 780 22.61 -14.54 -7.31
N ALA A 781 21.92 -15.66 -7.03
CA ALA A 781 20.74 -16.07 -7.77
C ALA A 781 19.55 -15.12 -7.57
N ASP A 782 19.30 -14.62 -6.35
CA ASP A 782 18.27 -13.60 -6.12
C ASP A 782 18.65 -12.28 -6.79
N GLN A 783 19.93 -11.89 -6.76
CA GLN A 783 20.41 -10.70 -7.46
C GLN A 783 20.14 -10.78 -8.97
N LEU A 784 20.38 -11.94 -9.59
CA LEU A 784 20.08 -12.18 -11.01
C LEU A 784 18.59 -12.01 -11.30
N ARG A 785 17.73 -12.62 -10.48
CA ARG A 785 16.27 -12.49 -10.61
C ARG A 785 15.83 -11.03 -10.50
N GLN A 786 16.37 -10.26 -9.55
CA GLN A 786 16.08 -8.83 -9.40
C GLN A 786 16.53 -8.03 -10.62
N ALA A 787 17.74 -8.29 -11.11
CA ALA A 787 18.32 -7.60 -12.26
C ALA A 787 17.47 -7.84 -13.53
N MET A 788 17.07 -9.10 -13.78
CA MET A 788 16.25 -9.46 -14.94
C MET A 788 14.84 -8.84 -14.91
N GLY A 789 14.27 -8.58 -13.73
CA GLY A 789 12.99 -7.87 -13.58
C GLY A 789 13.10 -6.34 -13.64
N SER A 790 14.31 -5.76 -13.70
CA SER A 790 14.55 -4.32 -13.60
C SER A 790 15.00 -3.70 -14.95
N LYS A 791 14.39 -2.58 -15.35
CA LYS A 791 14.66 -1.94 -16.66
C LYS A 791 16.01 -1.20 -16.76
N ARG A 792 16.64 -0.85 -15.63
CA ARG A 792 17.75 0.12 -15.59
C ARG A 792 19.11 -0.46 -15.20
N SER A 793 19.21 -1.74 -14.86
CA SER A 793 20.45 -2.38 -14.45
C SER A 793 21.20 -3.03 -15.63
N ARG A 794 21.40 -2.32 -16.76
CA ARG A 794 22.15 -2.91 -17.90
C ARG A 794 23.56 -3.36 -17.49
N ALA A 795 24.27 -2.53 -16.71
CA ALA A 795 25.62 -2.83 -16.25
C ALA A 795 25.67 -4.05 -15.31
N ARG A 796 24.82 -4.09 -14.27
CA ARG A 796 24.79 -5.22 -13.33
C ARG A 796 24.20 -6.50 -13.96
N MET A 797 23.29 -6.37 -14.93
CA MET A 797 22.82 -7.52 -15.71
C MET A 797 23.94 -8.10 -16.58
N GLU A 798 24.77 -7.26 -17.22
CA GLU A 798 25.89 -7.74 -18.04
C GLU A 798 26.98 -8.41 -17.17
N GLN A 799 27.30 -7.84 -16.00
CA GLN A 799 28.22 -8.47 -15.02
C GLN A 799 27.73 -9.85 -14.56
N LEU A 800 26.45 -9.94 -14.17
CA LEU A 800 25.86 -11.21 -13.73
C LEU A 800 25.76 -12.22 -14.87
N LYS A 801 25.51 -11.75 -16.10
CA LYS A 801 25.51 -12.59 -17.30
C LYS A 801 26.90 -13.17 -17.58
N GLU A 802 27.97 -12.36 -17.56
CA GLU A 802 29.35 -12.86 -17.72
C GLU A 802 29.70 -13.92 -16.66
N ARG A 803 29.36 -13.66 -15.40
CA ARG A 803 29.54 -14.60 -14.28
C ARG A 803 28.74 -15.89 -14.47
N LEU A 804 27.52 -15.81 -14.99
CA LEU A 804 26.64 -16.95 -15.30
C LEU A 804 27.27 -17.85 -16.38
N PHE A 805 27.69 -17.26 -17.51
CA PHE A 805 28.33 -18.00 -18.59
C PHE A 805 29.66 -18.64 -18.15
N ALA A 806 30.45 -17.96 -17.31
CA ALA A 806 31.67 -18.54 -16.75
C ALA A 806 31.39 -19.81 -15.94
N GLY A 807 30.41 -19.76 -15.03
CA GLY A 807 30.02 -20.93 -14.23
C GLY A 807 29.45 -22.07 -15.08
N MET A 808 28.67 -21.76 -16.13
CA MET A 808 28.16 -22.76 -17.08
C MET A 808 29.28 -23.50 -17.80
N ARG A 809 30.33 -22.79 -18.23
CA ARG A 809 31.51 -23.41 -18.86
C ARG A 809 32.27 -24.33 -17.91
N GLU A 810 32.46 -23.90 -16.66
CA GLU A 810 33.12 -24.71 -15.63
C GLU A 810 32.36 -26.03 -15.34
N ARG A 811 31.04 -26.02 -15.53
CA ARG A 811 30.16 -27.19 -15.35
C ARG A 811 29.90 -27.98 -16.63
N GLY A 812 30.64 -27.71 -17.71
CA GLY A 812 30.62 -28.49 -18.96
C GLY A 812 29.47 -28.15 -19.91
N ILE A 813 28.80 -27.00 -19.74
CA ILE A 813 27.71 -26.57 -20.63
C ILE A 813 28.30 -25.84 -21.84
N THR A 814 27.90 -26.25 -23.05
CA THR A 814 28.35 -25.63 -24.30
C THR A 814 27.77 -24.23 -24.48
N GLN A 815 28.46 -23.38 -25.24
CA GLN A 815 28.04 -21.99 -25.47
C GLN A 815 26.61 -21.90 -26.04
N ASP A 816 26.27 -22.74 -27.02
CA ASP A 816 24.93 -22.77 -27.63
C ASP A 816 23.83 -23.07 -26.60
N ILE A 817 24.05 -24.06 -25.73
CA ILE A 817 23.10 -24.44 -24.67
C ILE A 817 23.03 -23.33 -23.61
N ALA A 818 24.16 -22.74 -23.24
CA ALA A 818 24.21 -21.65 -22.27
C ALA A 818 23.42 -20.41 -22.74
N GLU A 819 23.51 -20.05 -24.01
CA GLU A 819 22.75 -18.96 -24.62
C GLU A 819 21.25 -19.24 -24.60
N GLU A 820 20.85 -20.48 -24.91
CA GLU A 820 19.44 -20.88 -24.87
C GLU A 820 18.87 -20.84 -23.44
N ILE A 821 19.63 -21.34 -22.45
CA ILE A 821 19.24 -21.27 -21.04
C ILE A 821 19.05 -19.81 -20.61
N PHE A 822 20.01 -18.94 -20.95
CA PHE A 822 19.92 -17.52 -20.62
C PHE A 822 18.70 -16.84 -21.27
N MET A 823 18.42 -17.13 -22.55
CA MET A 823 17.23 -16.59 -23.24
C MET A 823 15.94 -17.05 -22.55
N LYS A 824 15.82 -18.33 -22.18
CA LYS A 824 14.63 -18.84 -21.46
C LYS A 824 14.48 -18.18 -20.08
N MET A 825 15.57 -17.99 -19.33
CA MET A 825 15.54 -17.27 -18.05
C MET A 825 15.11 -15.81 -18.22
N ALA A 826 15.68 -15.09 -19.19
CA ALA A 826 15.39 -13.68 -19.45
C ALA A 826 13.95 -13.46 -19.93
N ALA A 827 13.45 -14.33 -20.81
CA ALA A 827 12.05 -14.31 -21.22
C ALA A 827 11.14 -14.47 -20.00
N PHE A 828 11.41 -15.47 -19.16
CA PHE A 828 10.62 -15.82 -17.99
C PHE A 828 10.61 -14.77 -16.87
N ALA A 829 11.71 -14.05 -16.66
CA ALA A 829 11.85 -13.13 -15.53
C ALA A 829 10.76 -12.05 -15.43
N ASN A 830 10.15 -11.66 -16.55
CA ASN A 830 9.08 -10.66 -16.58
C ASN A 830 7.71 -11.21 -16.18
N TYR A 831 7.52 -12.53 -16.16
CA TYR A 831 6.23 -13.16 -15.89
C TYR A 831 6.25 -14.27 -14.83
N GLY A 832 7.42 -14.58 -14.28
CA GLY A 832 7.53 -15.63 -13.27
C GLY A 832 6.71 -15.36 -12.02
N PHE A 833 6.12 -16.42 -11.47
CA PHE A 833 5.30 -16.36 -10.26
C PHE A 833 6.06 -16.91 -9.03
N PRO A 834 5.88 -16.37 -7.82
CA PRO A 834 6.46 -16.97 -6.61
C PRO A 834 5.81 -18.33 -6.30
N GLU A 835 6.61 -19.39 -6.28
CA GLU A 835 6.18 -20.76 -5.95
C GLU A 835 5.56 -20.82 -4.55
N SER A 836 6.27 -20.24 -3.58
CA SER A 836 5.85 -20.12 -2.17
C SER A 836 4.46 -19.53 -1.97
N HIS A 837 4.14 -18.48 -2.73
CA HIS A 837 2.81 -17.87 -2.70
C HIS A 837 1.75 -18.81 -3.32
N SER A 838 2.08 -19.47 -4.42
CA SER A 838 1.19 -20.45 -5.06
C SER A 838 0.87 -21.63 -4.15
N VAL A 839 1.88 -22.17 -3.47
CA VAL A 839 1.74 -23.25 -2.48
C VAL A 839 0.76 -22.87 -1.38
N SER A 840 0.90 -21.67 -0.81
CA SER A 840 0.05 -21.19 0.28
C SER A 840 -1.43 -21.13 -0.13
N PHE A 841 -1.71 -20.67 -1.35
CA PHE A 841 -3.08 -20.61 -1.87
C PHE A 841 -3.64 -21.98 -2.26
N SER A 842 -2.83 -22.90 -2.75
CA SER A 842 -3.27 -24.25 -3.12
C SER A 842 -3.85 -25.05 -1.96
N TYR A 843 -3.43 -24.79 -0.71
CA TYR A 843 -4.07 -25.38 0.47
C TYR A 843 -5.53 -24.95 0.61
N LEU A 844 -5.83 -23.67 0.37
CA LEU A 844 -7.21 -23.15 0.40
C LEU A 844 -8.02 -23.62 -0.82
N VAL A 845 -7.39 -23.73 -2.00
CA VAL A 845 -8.00 -24.35 -3.19
C VAL A 845 -8.48 -25.76 -2.85
N TYR A 846 -7.58 -26.58 -2.30
CA TYR A 846 -7.90 -27.97 -1.98
C TYR A 846 -8.93 -28.08 -0.86
N SER A 847 -8.80 -27.28 0.21
CA SER A 847 -9.76 -27.28 1.32
C SER A 847 -11.18 -26.89 0.87
N SER A 848 -11.30 -25.84 0.05
CA SER A 848 -12.60 -25.43 -0.49
C SER A 848 -13.17 -26.45 -1.48
N ALA A 849 -12.34 -27.10 -2.29
CA ALA A 849 -12.77 -28.18 -3.18
C ALA A 849 -13.23 -29.42 -2.41
N TRP A 850 -12.52 -29.82 -1.35
CA TRP A 850 -12.88 -30.98 -0.53
C TRP A 850 -14.21 -30.75 0.17
N ILE A 851 -14.40 -29.59 0.79
CA ILE A 851 -15.67 -29.22 1.45
C ILE A 851 -16.80 -29.11 0.43
N LYS A 852 -16.56 -28.54 -0.76
CA LYS A 852 -17.56 -28.53 -1.84
C LYS A 852 -18.01 -29.94 -2.21
N PHE A 853 -17.06 -30.88 -2.32
CA PHE A 853 -17.34 -32.23 -2.76
C PHE A 853 -18.09 -33.04 -1.69
N HIS A 854 -17.61 -33.04 -0.44
CA HIS A 854 -18.15 -33.86 0.64
C HIS A 854 -19.34 -33.22 1.36
N GLU A 855 -19.32 -31.89 1.51
CA GLU A 855 -20.32 -31.14 2.29
C GLU A 855 -20.88 -29.94 1.48
N PRO A 856 -21.49 -30.18 0.31
CA PRO A 856 -21.93 -29.11 -0.61
C PRO A 856 -22.96 -28.17 -0.01
N ALA A 857 -23.81 -28.65 0.90
CA ALA A 857 -24.79 -27.83 1.61
C ALA A 857 -24.10 -26.84 2.56
N ALA A 858 -23.16 -27.32 3.39
CA ALA A 858 -22.39 -26.48 4.30
C ALA A 858 -21.55 -25.46 3.52
N PHE A 859 -20.91 -25.89 2.43
CA PHE A 859 -20.14 -25.01 1.55
C PHE A 859 -20.99 -23.87 0.98
N CYS A 860 -22.17 -24.18 0.46
CA CYS A 860 -23.07 -23.18 -0.10
C CYS A 860 -23.54 -22.17 0.95
N ALA A 861 -24.03 -22.65 2.10
CA ALA A 861 -24.46 -21.80 3.20
C ALA A 861 -23.32 -20.87 3.68
N ALA A 862 -22.12 -21.43 3.82
CA ALA A 862 -20.95 -20.67 4.24
C ALA A 862 -20.53 -19.59 3.23
N LEU A 863 -20.52 -19.90 1.92
CA LEU A 863 -20.23 -18.92 0.86
C LEU A 863 -21.27 -17.80 0.81
N LEU A 864 -22.54 -18.08 1.09
CA LEU A 864 -23.60 -17.07 1.19
C LEU A 864 -23.36 -16.15 2.38
N ASN A 865 -22.96 -16.72 3.52
CA ASN A 865 -22.73 -15.97 4.77
C ASN A 865 -21.47 -15.10 4.73
N ALA A 866 -20.48 -15.46 3.90
CA ALA A 866 -19.23 -14.73 3.74
C ALA A 866 -19.27 -13.61 2.67
N GLN A 867 -20.43 -13.33 2.06
CA GLN A 867 -20.56 -12.27 1.05
C GLN A 867 -20.39 -10.85 1.64
N PRO A 868 -19.84 -9.88 0.89
CA PRO A 868 -19.45 -9.96 -0.52
C PRO A 868 -18.06 -10.62 -0.74
N MET A 869 -18.00 -11.68 -1.54
CA MET A 869 -16.74 -12.32 -1.95
C MET A 869 -16.91 -13.20 -3.20
N GLY A 870 -15.78 -13.56 -3.83
CA GLY A 870 -15.77 -14.47 -4.97
C GLY A 870 -16.30 -13.86 -6.27
N PHE A 871 -16.37 -14.67 -7.33
CA PHE A 871 -16.79 -14.23 -8.67
C PHE A 871 -18.30 -14.34 -8.91
N TRP A 872 -18.99 -15.15 -8.12
CA TRP A 872 -20.36 -15.57 -8.40
C TRP A 872 -21.37 -14.92 -7.47
N SER A 873 -22.52 -14.53 -8.03
CA SER A 873 -23.62 -14.00 -7.25
C SER A 873 -24.20 -15.06 -6.29
N PRO A 874 -24.83 -14.65 -5.17
CA PRO A 874 -25.55 -15.57 -4.28
C PRO A 874 -26.53 -16.50 -5.02
N HIS A 875 -27.21 -15.98 -6.06
CA HIS A 875 -28.10 -16.78 -6.90
C HIS A 875 -27.35 -17.89 -7.64
N SER A 876 -26.21 -17.57 -8.26
CA SER A 876 -25.38 -18.54 -8.98
C SER A 876 -24.87 -19.65 -8.06
N LEU A 877 -24.47 -19.30 -6.83
CA LEU A 877 -24.03 -20.25 -5.80
C LEU A 877 -25.17 -21.21 -5.40
N CYS A 878 -26.38 -20.69 -5.18
CA CYS A 878 -27.54 -21.53 -4.88
C CYS A 878 -27.90 -22.47 -6.03
N GLN A 879 -27.82 -22.00 -7.28
CA GLN A 879 -28.09 -22.83 -8.46
C GLN A 879 -27.03 -23.92 -8.64
N ASP A 880 -25.77 -23.63 -8.34
CA ASP A 880 -24.70 -24.62 -8.35
C ASP A 880 -24.97 -25.72 -7.32
N ALA A 881 -25.26 -25.36 -6.06
CA ALA A 881 -25.61 -26.32 -5.02
C ALA A 881 -26.81 -27.21 -5.41
N ARG A 882 -27.85 -26.62 -6.02
CA ARG A 882 -29.01 -27.37 -6.54
C ARG A 882 -28.64 -28.38 -7.62
N ARG A 883 -27.70 -28.04 -8.52
CA ARG A 883 -27.20 -28.99 -9.53
C ARG A 883 -26.43 -30.16 -8.91
N HIS A 884 -25.88 -29.97 -7.72
CA HIS A 884 -25.23 -31.01 -6.92
C HIS A 884 -26.22 -31.80 -6.04
N GLY A 885 -27.53 -31.57 -6.18
CA GLY A 885 -28.55 -32.28 -5.40
C GLY A 885 -28.84 -31.70 -4.02
N VAL A 886 -28.32 -30.51 -3.70
CA VAL A 886 -28.66 -29.79 -2.46
C VAL A 886 -30.03 -29.13 -2.61
N VAL A 887 -30.92 -29.37 -1.66
CA VAL A 887 -32.17 -28.63 -1.54
C VAL A 887 -31.88 -27.26 -0.93
N VAL A 888 -32.25 -26.18 -1.62
CA VAL A 888 -32.08 -24.80 -1.15
C VAL A 888 -33.44 -24.14 -0.98
N LEU A 889 -33.78 -23.80 0.25
CA LEU A 889 -35.08 -23.33 0.71
C LEU A 889 -35.09 -21.82 0.90
N SER A 890 -36.21 -21.19 0.54
CA SER A 890 -36.37 -19.73 0.66
C SER A 890 -36.36 -19.28 2.11
N PRO A 891 -36.13 -17.98 2.36
CA PRO A 891 -36.32 -17.40 3.68
C PRO A 891 -37.73 -17.66 4.20
N ASP A 892 -37.84 -18.01 5.47
CA ASP A 892 -39.09 -18.21 6.22
C ASP A 892 -38.99 -17.47 7.56
N LEU A 893 -40.01 -16.70 7.91
CA LEU A 893 -39.99 -15.84 9.10
C LEU A 893 -39.85 -16.62 10.41
N ASN A 894 -40.27 -17.87 10.47
CA ASN A 894 -40.26 -18.71 11.66
C ASN A 894 -39.17 -19.78 11.64
N ALA A 895 -38.68 -20.17 10.46
CA ALA A 895 -37.66 -21.22 10.32
C ALA A 895 -36.25 -20.70 9.97
N SER A 896 -36.09 -19.59 9.25
CA SER A 896 -34.76 -19.14 8.78
C SER A 896 -33.98 -18.39 9.83
N ALA A 897 -32.74 -18.74 10.18
CA ALA A 897 -31.90 -17.82 10.97
C ALA A 897 -31.66 -16.45 10.27
N ALA A 898 -31.02 -15.50 10.94
CA ALA A 898 -30.64 -14.23 10.33
C ALA A 898 -29.75 -14.45 9.09
N GLN A 899 -28.84 -15.43 9.17
CA GLN A 899 -27.96 -15.89 8.09
C GLN A 899 -28.39 -17.28 7.58
N ALA A 900 -27.78 -17.75 6.50
CA ALA A 900 -28.08 -19.08 5.97
C ALA A 900 -27.61 -20.19 6.93
N VAL A 901 -28.43 -21.21 7.12
CA VAL A 901 -28.18 -22.35 8.03
C VAL A 901 -28.50 -23.67 7.35
N LEU A 902 -28.13 -24.79 7.96
CA LEU A 902 -28.53 -26.11 7.49
C LEU A 902 -29.76 -26.62 8.24
N GLU A 903 -30.62 -27.35 7.54
CA GLU A 903 -31.73 -28.07 8.16
C GLU A 903 -31.83 -29.51 7.64
N PRO A 904 -32.21 -30.48 8.49
CA PRO A 904 -32.39 -31.86 8.05
C PRO A 904 -33.41 -31.98 6.92
N SER A 905 -33.04 -32.64 5.83
CA SER A 905 -33.93 -32.90 4.71
C SER A 905 -33.55 -34.19 3.99
N ALA A 906 -34.44 -35.18 4.04
CA ALA A 906 -34.26 -36.45 3.33
C ALA A 906 -34.23 -36.30 1.80
N GLN A 907 -34.68 -35.17 1.26
CA GLN A 907 -34.68 -34.88 -0.17
C GLN A 907 -33.34 -34.26 -0.64
N SER A 908 -32.50 -33.82 0.28
CA SER A 908 -31.22 -33.19 -0.02
C SER A 908 -30.09 -34.20 0.00
N ILE A 909 -29.12 -34.04 -0.89
CA ILE A 909 -27.88 -34.84 -0.85
C ILE A 909 -27.21 -34.70 0.52
N GLY A 910 -26.75 -35.83 1.06
CA GLY A 910 -26.18 -35.87 2.41
C GLY A 910 -27.19 -35.56 3.52
N GLY A 911 -28.50 -35.47 3.26
CA GLY A 911 -29.52 -35.32 4.30
C GLY A 911 -29.66 -33.91 4.89
N MET A 912 -29.01 -32.88 4.32
CA MET A 912 -29.04 -31.50 4.81
C MET A 912 -29.42 -30.53 3.69
N ALA A 913 -30.47 -29.74 3.90
CA ALA A 913 -30.85 -28.63 3.02
C ALA A 913 -30.24 -27.32 3.51
N VAL A 914 -30.05 -26.37 2.58
CA VAL A 914 -29.68 -24.99 2.91
C VAL A 914 -30.95 -24.16 3.09
N ARG A 915 -31.13 -23.57 4.27
CA ARG A 915 -32.16 -22.58 4.53
C ARG A 915 -31.57 -21.18 4.35
N LEU A 916 -32.08 -20.41 3.40
CA LEU A 916 -31.63 -19.03 3.21
C LEU A 916 -32.00 -18.17 4.43
N GLY A 917 -31.06 -17.34 4.87
CA GLY A 917 -31.25 -16.42 5.97
C GLY A 917 -32.18 -15.26 5.63
N VAL A 918 -32.80 -14.66 6.64
CA VAL A 918 -33.68 -13.48 6.46
C VAL A 918 -32.91 -12.29 5.86
N SER A 919 -31.61 -12.14 6.19
CA SER A 919 -30.74 -11.09 5.63
C SER A 919 -30.50 -11.20 4.12
N SER A 920 -30.86 -12.32 3.50
CA SER A 920 -30.77 -12.48 2.04
C SER A 920 -31.84 -11.69 1.27
N VAL A 921 -32.88 -11.22 1.95
CA VAL A 921 -33.95 -10.42 1.35
C VAL A 921 -33.45 -8.99 1.11
N ARG A 922 -33.55 -8.53 -0.14
CA ARG A 922 -33.11 -7.18 -0.53
C ARG A 922 -33.80 -6.13 0.34
N GLY A 923 -33.00 -5.26 0.97
CA GLY A 923 -33.47 -4.19 1.85
C GLY A 923 -33.47 -4.56 3.34
N LEU A 924 -33.26 -5.83 3.71
CA LEU A 924 -33.07 -6.24 5.10
C LEU A 924 -31.58 -6.37 5.43
N GLY A 925 -31.10 -5.58 6.38
CA GLY A 925 -29.76 -5.73 6.93
C GLY A 925 -29.66 -6.89 7.93
N LEU A 926 -28.43 -7.33 8.22
CA LEU A 926 -28.17 -8.40 9.19
C LEU A 926 -28.69 -8.08 10.60
N GLU A 927 -28.60 -6.83 11.03
CA GLU A 927 -29.09 -6.37 12.34
C GLU A 927 -30.60 -6.58 12.47
N LEU A 928 -31.38 -6.09 11.50
CA LEU A 928 -32.83 -6.30 11.46
C LEU A 928 -33.18 -7.79 11.34
N ALA A 929 -32.42 -8.56 10.55
CA ALA A 929 -32.64 -10.00 10.44
C ALA A 929 -32.46 -10.73 11.78
N ARG A 930 -31.51 -10.32 12.64
CA ARG A 930 -31.32 -10.86 13.99
C ARG A 930 -32.47 -10.50 14.93
N VAL A 931 -33.01 -9.28 14.83
CA VAL A 931 -34.20 -8.88 15.59
C VAL A 931 -35.39 -9.74 15.18
N ILE A 932 -35.59 -9.94 13.87
CA ILE A 932 -36.66 -10.81 13.36
C ILE A 932 -36.48 -12.24 13.87
N GLU A 933 -35.27 -12.77 13.87
CA GLU A 933 -34.98 -14.09 14.41
C GLU A 933 -35.32 -14.23 15.90
N ALA A 934 -34.95 -13.23 16.71
CA ALA A 934 -35.20 -13.23 18.15
C ALA A 934 -36.69 -13.10 18.52
N GLY A 935 -37.50 -12.46 17.67
CA GLY A 935 -38.93 -12.23 17.92
C GLY A 935 -39.87 -13.41 17.57
N ARG A 936 -39.33 -14.57 17.21
CA ARG A 936 -40.13 -15.74 16.81
C ARG A 936 -40.89 -16.39 17.99
N PRO A 937 -42.00 -17.10 17.71
CA PRO A 937 -42.63 -17.30 16.40
C PRO A 937 -43.66 -16.20 16.08
N TYR A 938 -43.73 -15.81 14.80
CA TYR A 938 -44.75 -14.92 14.26
C TYR A 938 -45.97 -15.71 13.80
N THR A 939 -47.15 -15.23 14.19
CA THR A 939 -48.45 -15.85 13.88
C THR A 939 -49.23 -15.09 12.81
N SER A 940 -48.82 -13.85 12.50
CA SER A 940 -49.41 -13.00 11.47
C SER A 940 -48.45 -11.86 11.09
N LEU A 941 -48.75 -11.16 9.99
CA LEU A 941 -48.00 -9.97 9.58
C LEU A 941 -48.13 -8.83 10.62
N GLU A 942 -49.30 -8.68 11.24
CA GLU A 942 -49.51 -7.70 12.30
C GLU A 942 -48.63 -7.97 13.53
N HIS A 943 -48.40 -9.24 13.87
CA HIS A 943 -47.49 -9.61 14.96
C HIS A 943 -46.04 -9.28 14.62
N LEU A 944 -45.60 -9.41 13.36
CA LEU A 944 -44.25 -9.01 12.95
C LEU A 944 -44.03 -7.49 12.97
N VAL A 945 -45.08 -6.71 12.67
CA VAL A 945 -45.01 -5.24 12.61
C VAL A 945 -45.03 -4.61 14.01
N ARG A 946 -45.71 -5.25 14.97
CA ARG A 946 -45.73 -4.84 16.38
C ARG A 946 -44.44 -5.22 17.08
#